data_AF-A0A151EY86-F1
#
_entry.id   AF-A0A151EY86-F1
#
_cell.length_a   1.000
_cell.length_b   1.000
_cell.length_c   1.000
_cell.angle_alpha   90.00
_cell.angle_beta   90.00
_cell.angle_gamma   90.00
#
_symmetry.space_group_name_H-M   'P 1'
#
loop_
_entity.id
_entity.type
_entity.pdbx_description
1 polymer ?
#
loop_
_entity_poly.entity_id
_entity_poly.type
_entity_poly.pdbx_seq_one_letter_code
_entity_poly.pdbx_strand_id
1 'polypeptide(L)'
;MVGGAWTWGGWYSTEYGNGKLWKIDYDSGFMVEIGGDGVHLNGLAWGYINILLGASNTSLYWINESSGEQTFIGSFGLPEGSKMGSITRDCNHGRFYGVEYVNNGLYEFDRETGETAYIGLLGIDINGNAVLSHCIDDDCLYLSTFTDQGELYKVDKESGECTLIGEFQGGAEISAFVIDPYRTYLPTADFDWSPRCIQPGETIEFNASTSYTEIGEIILYEWDWNNDLIFDESSENPITEYMWEETGYYPVTLLVWDNEYNMDTQWYTVYVGKTYYVGGTGPGNYSKIQDAINDSIDGDTVFVNEYSSPYWENLIVDKSINLIGENKDTTVIDGNYSSNVVNITNDGVTIKCFTIQKSGWGSEGILVHSSNNSIFDNNISSNDGGIRLLNNNNFIVSNIISSNFNYGLVLWSSSDNHIISNIFHSHSEYTIQFWHGCNNNLIQNNSIFSNWYGIDFRFSCCDNKIIGNNITSNPRGNLHLQQGCHNNIISENDILNNYCGIYISLSSYYNFITNNNIKNNRYGAGIGLFYTRFNYVLNNNIINNYDAGITISCGFYNIILGNIISYSNRDGISLWKNNDFNEINENVISNNGEDGIDIWESSENLIFNNTITENYNGIDLFSSSNNKISGNYILNNEKGINIIELSNENKIFHNNFLNNTNYAYDECNNSWDDGYPSGGNYWDDYIGEDVDGDGIGDTPYLIPGGDNVDRYPFMKLNGWNNTRPNQPIITGPTSGKIGIEYEYNFSISDPDGDLLWIHIDWEHGTPGKWDGPFPSGSIVKYNYSWKKKGTYTIRAQTMDSNGLLSEWGTLEVTIPRTRETYYLWLERLMDRFPFLEVIISKIMYL
;
A
#
# COMPACT_ATOMS: atom_id res chain seq x y z
N MET A 1 28.32 1.35 1.96
CA MET A 1 27.33 1.61 0.89
C MET A 1 26.17 0.71 1.20
N VAL A 2 25.12 1.32 1.75
CA VAL A 2 23.97 0.63 2.31
C VAL A 2 22.78 1.38 1.71
N GLY A 3 22.12 0.78 0.74
CA GLY A 3 20.86 1.28 0.21
C GLY A 3 19.73 0.84 1.14
N GLY A 4 18.68 1.64 1.26
CA GLY A 4 17.46 1.26 1.98
C GLY A 4 16.26 1.55 1.10
N ALA A 5 15.23 0.70 1.17
CA ALA A 5 13.94 0.99 0.54
C ALA A 5 12.82 0.48 1.42
N TRP A 6 11.73 1.24 1.43
CA TRP A 6 10.47 0.83 2.02
C TRP A 6 9.53 0.30 0.93
N THR A 7 8.94 -0.87 1.16
CA THR A 7 7.89 -1.42 0.29
C THR A 7 6.68 -1.83 1.14
N TRP A 8 5.60 -2.28 0.50
CA TRP A 8 4.46 -2.88 1.22
C TRP A 8 4.86 -4.12 2.04
N GLY A 9 5.95 -4.79 1.67
CA GLY A 9 6.49 -5.94 2.38
C GLY A 9 7.33 -5.58 3.62
N GLY A 10 7.66 -4.31 3.85
CA GLY A 10 8.43 -3.82 5.01
C GLY A 10 9.70 -3.06 4.61
N TRP A 11 10.61 -2.85 5.57
CA TRP A 11 11.87 -2.16 5.35
C TRP A 11 12.95 -3.13 4.87
N TYR A 12 13.66 -2.78 3.79
CA TYR A 12 14.75 -3.55 3.23
C TYR A 12 16.05 -2.75 3.17
N SER A 13 17.18 -3.43 3.35
CA SER A 13 18.52 -2.83 3.22
C SER A 13 19.55 -3.81 2.65
N THR A 14 20.64 -3.27 2.09
CA THR A 14 21.77 -4.06 1.55
C THR A 14 23.00 -3.99 2.46
N GLU A 15 23.66 -5.10 2.74
CA GLU A 15 24.91 -5.08 3.49
C GLU A 15 26.10 -4.66 2.63
N TYR A 16 26.96 -3.81 3.21
CA TYR A 16 28.13 -3.32 2.54
C TYR A 16 29.18 -4.41 2.31
N GLY A 17 29.70 -4.49 1.09
CA GLY A 17 30.88 -5.29 0.75
C GLY A 17 30.62 -6.76 0.42
N ASN A 18 29.42 -7.29 0.71
CA ASN A 18 29.04 -8.66 0.36
C ASN A 18 27.72 -8.76 -0.44
N GLY A 19 26.91 -7.70 -0.50
CA GLY A 19 25.68 -7.68 -1.29
C GLY A 19 24.55 -8.54 -0.70
N LYS A 20 24.59 -8.84 0.59
CA LYS A 20 23.48 -9.47 1.30
C LYS A 20 22.30 -8.52 1.41
N LEU A 21 21.10 -9.08 1.40
CA LEU A 21 19.84 -8.35 1.54
C LEU A 21 19.18 -8.70 2.87
N TRP A 22 18.75 -7.67 3.56
CA TRP A 22 18.14 -7.75 4.87
C TRP A 22 16.74 -7.17 4.81
N LYS A 23 15.79 -7.90 5.40
CA LYS A 23 14.50 -7.36 5.80
C LYS A 23 14.59 -6.95 7.26
N ILE A 24 14.09 -5.76 7.56
CA ILE A 24 14.18 -5.12 8.88
C ILE A 24 12.76 -4.96 9.40
N ASP A 25 12.52 -5.50 10.58
CA ASP A 25 11.40 -5.13 11.42
C ASP A 25 11.74 -3.76 12.04
N TYR A 26 11.07 -2.70 11.59
CA TYR A 26 11.39 -1.33 12.00
C TYR A 26 11.03 -1.06 13.47
N ASP A 27 10.03 -1.75 14.03
CA ASP A 27 9.60 -1.60 15.43
C ASP A 27 10.69 -2.06 16.39
N SER A 28 11.26 -3.24 16.15
CA SER A 28 12.24 -3.85 17.04
C SER A 28 13.69 -3.68 16.59
N GLY A 29 13.91 -3.24 15.35
CA GLY A 29 15.20 -3.28 14.67
C GLY A 29 15.69 -4.71 14.37
N PHE A 30 14.85 -5.73 14.54
CA PHE A 30 15.20 -7.12 14.27
C PHE A 30 15.38 -7.33 12.76
N MET A 31 16.49 -7.94 12.36
CA MET A 31 16.83 -8.15 10.95
C MET A 31 16.81 -9.63 10.58
N VAL A 32 16.24 -9.92 9.42
CA VAL A 32 16.25 -11.24 8.78
C VAL A 32 17.02 -11.15 7.47
N GLU A 33 18.05 -11.98 7.30
CA GLU A 33 18.71 -12.16 6.01
C GLU A 33 17.72 -12.86 5.07
N ILE A 34 17.30 -12.19 4.00
CA ILE A 34 16.33 -12.74 3.04
C ILE A 34 16.99 -13.33 1.81
N GLY A 35 18.30 -13.11 1.64
CA GLY A 35 19.08 -13.56 0.49
C GLY A 35 20.16 -12.55 0.14
N GLY A 36 20.51 -12.47 -1.14
CA GLY A 36 21.75 -11.81 -1.59
C GLY A 36 22.93 -12.79 -1.62
N ASP A 37 24.13 -12.28 -1.95
CA ASP A 37 25.34 -13.01 -2.40
C ASP A 37 25.59 -12.96 -3.93
N GLY A 38 24.77 -12.22 -4.68
CA GLY A 38 24.95 -11.95 -6.11
C GLY A 38 25.77 -10.70 -6.40
N VAL A 39 25.11 -9.66 -6.92
CA VAL A 39 25.71 -8.38 -7.30
C VAL A 39 25.75 -7.44 -6.09
N HIS A 40 26.84 -6.66 -5.99
CA HIS A 40 26.92 -5.58 -5.01
C HIS A 40 25.98 -4.44 -5.39
N LEU A 41 24.97 -4.20 -4.54
CA LEU A 41 23.98 -3.16 -4.72
C LEU A 41 24.29 -1.95 -3.84
N ASN A 42 24.36 -0.78 -4.47
CA ASN A 42 24.61 0.51 -3.82
C ASN A 42 23.31 1.20 -3.38
N GLY A 43 22.19 0.93 -4.07
CA GLY A 43 20.91 1.56 -3.82
C GLY A 43 19.75 0.58 -4.00
N LEU A 44 18.68 0.82 -3.26
CA LEU A 44 17.41 0.12 -3.38
C LEU A 44 16.31 1.14 -3.64
N ALA A 45 15.31 0.79 -4.46
CA ALA A 45 14.11 1.58 -4.63
C ALA A 45 12.89 0.67 -4.72
N TRP A 46 11.75 1.12 -4.24
CA TRP A 46 10.51 0.37 -4.44
C TRP A 46 10.06 0.47 -5.90
N GLY A 47 9.81 -0.66 -6.58
CA GLY A 47 9.41 -0.73 -7.98
C GLY A 47 7.90 -0.61 -8.18
N TYR A 48 7.14 -1.55 -7.60
CA TYR A 48 5.68 -1.56 -7.44
C TYR A 48 5.30 -2.74 -6.50
N ILE A 49 4.03 -2.92 -6.13
CA ILE A 49 3.50 -3.98 -5.24
C ILE A 49 4.34 -5.28 -5.27
N ASN A 50 5.04 -5.60 -4.16
CA ASN A 50 5.94 -6.75 -3.94
C ASN A 50 7.18 -6.85 -4.83
N ILE A 51 7.61 -5.76 -5.46
CA ILE A 51 8.80 -5.73 -6.31
C ILE A 51 9.76 -4.62 -5.86
N LEU A 52 10.97 -5.04 -5.50
CA LEU A 52 12.08 -4.20 -5.10
C LEU A 52 13.07 -4.04 -6.27
N LEU A 53 13.59 -2.84 -6.50
CA LEU A 53 14.65 -2.55 -7.46
C LEU A 53 15.99 -2.41 -6.75
N GLY A 54 17.04 -2.97 -7.35
CA GLY A 54 18.43 -2.81 -6.91
C GLY A 54 19.29 -2.14 -7.96
N ALA A 55 20.10 -1.16 -7.54
CA ALA A 55 21.12 -0.55 -8.37
C ALA A 55 22.52 -1.01 -7.95
N SER A 56 23.30 -1.51 -8.89
CA SER A 56 24.76 -1.58 -8.79
C SER A 56 25.41 -0.29 -9.31
N ASN A 57 26.74 -0.23 -9.41
CA ASN A 57 27.43 0.92 -10.02
C ASN A 57 26.98 1.21 -11.47
N THR A 58 26.57 0.19 -12.22
CA THR A 58 26.40 0.30 -13.69
C THR A 58 25.08 -0.26 -14.21
N SER A 59 24.31 -0.95 -13.36
CA SER A 59 23.19 -1.78 -13.81
C SER A 59 22.07 -1.86 -12.78
N LEU A 60 20.86 -2.07 -13.29
CA LEU A 60 19.61 -2.21 -12.55
C LEU A 60 19.16 -3.68 -12.49
N TYR A 61 18.54 -4.06 -11.38
CA TYR A 61 18.08 -5.42 -11.07
C TYR A 61 16.69 -5.40 -10.44
N TRP A 62 15.87 -6.40 -10.75
CA TRP A 62 14.71 -6.78 -9.95
C TRP A 62 15.17 -7.61 -8.76
N ILE A 63 14.54 -7.42 -7.61
CA ILE A 63 14.79 -8.16 -6.38
C ILE A 63 13.48 -8.79 -5.91
N ASN A 64 13.50 -10.11 -5.72
CA ASN A 64 12.42 -10.81 -5.06
C ASN A 64 12.46 -10.50 -3.56
N GLU A 65 11.40 -9.88 -3.03
CA GLU A 65 11.33 -9.44 -1.63
C GLU A 65 11.35 -10.57 -0.60
N SER A 66 10.97 -11.79 -0.99
CA SER A 66 10.92 -12.95 -0.10
C SER A 66 12.22 -13.76 -0.09
N SER A 67 12.91 -13.83 -1.24
CA SER A 67 14.11 -14.67 -1.43
C SER A 67 15.41 -13.90 -1.65
N GLY A 68 15.35 -12.58 -1.81
CA GLY A 68 16.50 -11.74 -2.14
C GLY A 68 17.14 -12.06 -3.51
N GLU A 69 16.47 -12.85 -4.35
CA GLU A 69 16.96 -13.21 -5.69
C GLU A 69 17.05 -11.98 -6.59
N GLN A 70 18.18 -11.82 -7.29
CA GLN A 70 18.47 -10.66 -8.12
C GLN A 70 18.40 -11.02 -9.61
N THR A 71 17.46 -10.41 -10.33
CA THR A 71 17.28 -10.60 -11.78
C THR A 71 17.74 -9.36 -12.53
N PHE A 72 18.70 -9.50 -13.45
CA PHE A 72 19.22 -8.38 -14.24
C PHE A 72 18.16 -7.77 -15.15
N ILE A 73 18.04 -6.44 -15.14
CA ILE A 73 17.16 -5.67 -16.03
C ILE A 73 17.96 -5.10 -17.20
N GLY A 74 18.95 -4.26 -16.89
CA GLY A 74 19.73 -3.56 -17.91
C GLY A 74 20.79 -2.64 -17.33
N SER A 75 21.56 -1.98 -18.21
CA SER A 75 22.66 -1.09 -17.83
C SER A 75 22.22 0.37 -17.86
N PHE A 76 22.69 1.18 -16.90
CA PHE A 76 22.32 2.60 -16.79
C PHE A 76 22.75 3.46 -17.98
N GLY A 77 23.73 3.02 -18.78
CA GLY A 77 24.24 3.83 -19.89
C GLY A 77 24.98 5.10 -19.45
N LEU A 78 25.48 5.13 -18.21
CA LEU A 78 26.22 6.28 -17.67
C LEU A 78 27.53 6.56 -18.43
N PRO A 79 28.05 7.80 -18.38
CA PRO A 79 29.37 8.13 -18.93
C PRO A 79 30.49 7.21 -18.41
N GLU A 80 31.55 7.04 -19.20
CA GLU A 80 32.68 6.17 -18.83
C GLU A 80 33.31 6.62 -17.50
N GLY A 81 33.34 5.72 -16.52
CA GLY A 81 33.89 5.97 -15.18
C GLY A 81 32.87 6.47 -14.15
N SER A 82 31.66 6.85 -14.57
CA SER A 82 30.55 7.19 -13.68
C SER A 82 30.01 5.97 -12.93
N LYS A 83 29.43 6.20 -11.76
CA LYS A 83 28.87 5.15 -10.91
C LYS A 83 27.58 5.62 -10.24
N MET A 84 26.53 4.82 -10.39
CA MET A 84 25.27 5.05 -9.69
C MET A 84 25.45 4.80 -8.19
N GLY A 85 25.06 5.78 -7.37
CA GLY A 85 25.13 5.73 -5.91
C GLY A 85 23.84 5.23 -5.29
N SER A 86 22.86 6.12 -5.18
CA SER A 86 21.55 5.83 -4.61
C SER A 86 20.50 5.96 -5.69
N ILE A 87 19.44 5.17 -5.58
CA ILE A 87 18.23 5.28 -6.38
C ILE A 87 17.02 5.46 -5.47
N THR A 88 15.96 6.11 -5.94
CA THR A 88 14.66 6.18 -5.27
C THR A 88 13.55 6.21 -6.30
N ARG A 89 12.34 5.87 -5.86
CA ARG A 89 11.12 6.11 -6.63
C ARG A 89 10.45 7.37 -6.11
N ASP A 90 10.02 8.23 -7.03
CA ASP A 90 9.01 9.24 -6.76
C ASP A 90 7.65 8.53 -6.67
N CYS A 91 7.18 8.31 -5.45
CA CYS A 91 5.98 7.53 -5.18
C CYS A 91 4.70 8.22 -5.68
N ASN A 92 4.71 9.54 -5.83
CA ASN A 92 3.57 10.33 -6.30
C ASN A 92 3.41 10.25 -7.83
N HIS A 93 4.52 10.20 -8.57
CA HIS A 93 4.52 10.26 -10.03
C HIS A 93 4.94 8.96 -10.72
N GLY A 94 5.47 8.00 -9.97
CA GLY A 94 5.98 6.74 -10.50
C GLY A 94 7.28 6.86 -11.30
N ARG A 95 7.97 8.01 -11.21
CA ARG A 95 9.28 8.25 -11.82
C ARG A 95 10.40 7.70 -10.93
N PHE A 96 11.55 7.40 -11.51
CA PHE A 96 12.68 6.86 -10.76
C PHE A 96 13.90 7.74 -10.94
N TYR A 97 14.56 8.05 -9.83
CA TYR A 97 15.69 8.96 -9.80
C TYR A 97 16.91 8.28 -9.19
N GLY A 98 18.08 8.62 -9.71
CA GLY A 98 19.35 8.16 -9.18
C GLY A 98 20.38 9.28 -9.13
N VAL A 99 21.25 9.23 -8.12
CA VAL A 99 22.40 10.13 -8.00
C VAL A 99 23.68 9.42 -8.40
N GLU A 100 24.45 10.08 -9.27
CA GLU A 100 25.75 9.63 -9.74
C GLU A 100 26.84 10.40 -8.99
N TYR A 101 27.76 9.69 -8.35
CA TYR A 101 28.66 10.29 -7.34
C TYR A 101 30.06 10.64 -7.83
N VAL A 102 30.41 10.41 -9.11
CA VAL A 102 31.68 10.89 -9.68
C VAL A 102 31.56 12.31 -10.22
N ASN A 103 30.44 12.62 -10.88
CA ASN A 103 30.16 13.94 -11.45
C ASN A 103 29.07 14.70 -10.70
N ASN A 104 28.55 14.14 -9.59
CA ASN A 104 27.54 14.75 -8.73
C ASN A 104 26.30 15.17 -9.53
N GLY A 105 25.77 14.23 -10.32
CA GLY A 105 24.63 14.46 -11.22
C GLY A 105 23.38 13.72 -10.79
N LEU A 106 22.22 14.32 -11.03
CA LEU A 106 20.91 13.68 -10.92
C LEU A 106 20.49 13.10 -12.28
N TYR A 107 19.97 11.89 -12.25
CA TYR A 107 19.47 11.16 -13.42
C TYR A 107 18.05 10.64 -13.13
N GLU A 108 17.19 10.66 -14.14
CA GLU A 108 16.02 9.81 -14.18
C GLU A 108 16.39 8.49 -14.84
N PHE A 109 15.76 7.38 -14.46
CA PHE A 109 15.96 6.09 -15.13
C PHE A 109 14.66 5.34 -15.41
N ASP A 110 14.67 4.56 -16.48
CA ASP A 110 13.58 3.67 -16.84
C ASP A 110 13.70 2.35 -16.07
N ARG A 111 12.62 1.93 -15.42
CA ARG A 111 12.64 0.75 -14.55
C ARG A 111 12.69 -0.58 -15.29
N GLU A 112 12.26 -0.64 -16.55
CA GLU A 112 12.15 -1.87 -17.35
C GLU A 112 13.42 -2.13 -18.16
N THR A 113 14.21 -1.09 -18.42
CA THR A 113 15.42 -1.15 -19.26
C THR A 113 16.67 -0.73 -18.51
N GLY A 114 16.54 0.02 -17.42
CA GLY A 114 17.64 0.66 -16.71
C GLY A 114 18.20 1.89 -17.40
N GLU A 115 17.78 2.28 -18.61
CA GLU A 115 18.36 3.42 -19.32
C GLU A 115 18.18 4.74 -18.56
N THR A 116 19.22 5.58 -18.50
CA THR A 116 19.18 6.86 -17.78
C THR A 116 19.03 8.07 -18.70
N ALA A 117 18.33 9.09 -18.21
CA ALA A 117 18.28 10.43 -18.74
C ALA A 117 18.89 11.42 -17.74
N TYR A 118 19.87 12.20 -18.19
CA TYR A 118 20.53 13.21 -17.34
C TYR A 118 19.61 14.41 -17.09
N ILE A 119 19.46 14.80 -15.82
CA ILE A 119 18.66 15.96 -15.41
C ILE A 119 19.56 17.18 -15.22
N GLY A 120 20.55 17.09 -14.33
CA GLY A 120 21.41 18.22 -14.02
C GLY A 120 22.39 17.97 -12.88
N LEU A 121 23.20 18.98 -12.55
CA LEU A 121 24.20 18.90 -11.48
C LEU A 121 23.55 19.18 -10.13
N LEU A 122 24.03 18.48 -9.09
CA LEU A 122 23.57 18.67 -7.71
C LEU A 122 23.96 20.03 -7.11
N GLY A 123 24.99 20.68 -7.66
CA GLY A 123 25.53 21.94 -7.13
C GLY A 123 26.33 21.78 -5.84
N ILE A 124 26.44 20.55 -5.32
CA ILE A 124 27.20 20.17 -4.12
C ILE A 124 28.13 18.99 -4.43
N ASP A 125 29.18 18.83 -3.63
CA ASP A 125 30.06 17.66 -3.70
C ASP A 125 29.58 16.61 -2.69
N ILE A 126 29.08 15.49 -3.20
CA ILE A 126 28.58 14.39 -2.35
C ILE A 126 29.70 13.43 -1.91
N ASN A 127 30.97 13.75 -2.19
CA ASN A 127 32.16 13.07 -1.65
C ASN A 127 32.14 11.52 -1.80
N GLY A 128 31.53 11.03 -2.88
CA GLY A 128 31.42 9.61 -3.17
C GLY A 128 30.43 8.83 -2.29
N ASN A 129 29.63 9.49 -1.43
CA ASN A 129 28.59 8.83 -0.65
C ASN A 129 27.43 9.77 -0.31
N ALA A 130 26.23 9.39 -0.76
CA ALA A 130 24.99 10.09 -0.53
C ALA A 130 23.83 9.12 -0.62
N VAL A 131 22.77 9.39 0.15
CA VAL A 131 21.55 8.58 0.15
C VAL A 131 20.40 9.46 -0.30
N LEU A 132 19.69 9.00 -1.32
CA LEU A 132 18.56 9.69 -1.93
C LEU A 132 17.27 8.97 -1.53
N SER A 133 16.30 9.70 -1.00
CA SER A 133 14.95 9.20 -0.70
C SER A 133 13.91 10.20 -1.17
N HIS A 134 12.73 9.73 -1.60
CA HIS A 134 11.58 10.59 -1.88
C HIS A 134 10.74 10.76 -0.62
N CYS A 135 10.29 11.97 -0.36
CA CYS A 135 9.29 12.30 0.64
C CYS A 135 7.94 12.47 -0.07
N ILE A 136 6.96 11.66 0.33
CA ILE A 136 5.62 11.68 -0.28
C ILE A 136 4.91 12.99 0.07
N ASP A 137 5.05 13.46 1.31
CA ASP A 137 4.26 14.56 1.88
C ASP A 137 4.48 15.90 1.18
N ASP A 138 5.71 16.21 0.80
CA ASP A 138 6.06 17.45 0.11
C ASP A 138 6.53 17.23 -1.34
N ASP A 139 6.39 16.00 -1.84
CA ASP A 139 6.76 15.56 -3.18
C ASP A 139 8.24 15.83 -3.57
N CYS A 140 9.13 15.85 -2.59
CA CYS A 140 10.52 16.25 -2.82
C CYS A 140 11.52 15.10 -2.63
N LEU A 141 12.64 15.22 -3.32
CA LEU A 141 13.79 14.34 -3.12
C LEU A 141 14.65 14.92 -2.00
N TYR A 142 15.00 14.08 -1.03
CA TYR A 142 15.92 14.41 0.05
C TYR A 142 17.22 13.63 -0.11
N LEU A 143 18.33 14.33 0.08
CA LEU A 143 19.67 13.83 -0.12
C LEU A 143 20.50 14.10 1.13
N SER A 144 20.96 13.03 1.77
CA SER A 144 22.00 13.16 2.80
C SER A 144 23.38 13.11 2.17
N THR A 145 24.34 13.84 2.74
CA THR A 145 25.73 13.85 2.28
C THR A 145 26.70 13.34 3.34
N PHE A 146 27.81 12.79 2.86
CA PHE A 146 28.92 12.33 3.68
C PHE A 146 30.04 13.39 3.70
N THR A 147 29.78 14.49 4.42
CA THR A 147 30.71 15.60 4.64
C THR A 147 31.08 15.69 6.13
N ASP A 148 32.14 16.43 6.46
CA ASP A 148 32.59 16.64 7.85
C ASP A 148 31.51 17.24 8.80
N GLN A 149 30.38 17.72 8.27
CA GLN A 149 29.27 18.28 9.04
C GLN A 149 27.97 17.44 8.96
N GLY A 150 27.87 16.44 8.08
CA GLY A 150 26.67 15.63 7.88
C GLY A 150 25.43 16.47 7.57
N GLU A 151 25.12 16.70 6.30
CA GLU A 151 24.09 17.66 5.90
C GLU A 151 22.90 16.98 5.22
N LEU A 152 21.72 17.61 5.34
CA LEU A 152 20.49 17.24 4.63
C LEU A 152 20.14 18.30 3.59
N TYR A 153 19.93 17.86 2.37
CA TYR A 153 19.54 18.69 1.24
C TYR A 153 18.20 18.27 0.66
N LYS A 154 17.47 19.26 0.16
CA LYS A 154 16.32 19.09 -0.71
C LYS A 154 16.76 19.25 -2.16
N VAL A 155 16.43 18.30 -3.02
CA VAL A 155 16.87 18.24 -4.43
C VAL A 155 15.72 18.62 -5.35
N ASP A 156 15.95 19.58 -6.24
CA ASP A 156 15.00 19.95 -7.29
C ASP A 156 14.99 18.90 -8.41
N LYS A 157 13.83 18.31 -8.69
CA LYS A 157 13.68 17.19 -9.63
C LYS A 157 13.91 17.56 -11.11
N GLU A 158 13.83 18.85 -11.44
CA GLU A 158 13.88 19.34 -12.82
C GLU A 158 15.28 19.86 -13.20
N SER A 159 16.01 20.39 -12.22
CA SER A 159 17.34 20.98 -12.40
C SER A 159 18.46 20.16 -11.75
N GLY A 160 18.14 19.33 -10.77
CA GLY A 160 19.09 18.63 -9.92
C GLY A 160 19.67 19.48 -8.78
N GLU A 161 19.45 20.81 -8.73
CA GLU A 161 20.09 21.66 -7.74
C GLU A 161 19.66 21.33 -6.30
N CYS A 162 20.62 21.29 -5.38
CA CYS A 162 20.39 21.03 -3.96
C CYS A 162 20.24 22.33 -3.15
N THR A 163 19.25 22.36 -2.25
CA THR A 163 19.05 23.42 -1.25
C THR A 163 19.30 22.84 0.14
N LEU A 164 20.20 23.47 0.92
CA LEU A 164 20.50 23.03 2.29
C LEU A 164 19.27 23.22 3.20
N ILE A 165 18.90 22.16 3.91
CA ILE A 165 17.88 22.18 4.97
C ILE A 165 18.55 22.42 6.33
N GLY A 166 19.62 21.68 6.63
CA GLY A 166 20.36 21.81 7.89
C GLY A 166 21.42 20.72 8.08
N GLU A 167 22.08 20.76 9.22
CA GLU A 167 23.10 19.79 9.65
C GLU A 167 22.49 18.77 10.61
N PHE A 168 22.90 17.50 10.50
CA PHE A 168 22.57 16.48 11.49
C PHE A 168 23.34 16.73 12.78
N GLN A 169 22.66 16.54 13.91
CA GLN A 169 23.22 16.84 15.23
C GLN A 169 24.57 16.14 15.45
N GLY A 170 25.58 16.92 15.86
CA GLY A 170 26.91 16.40 16.17
C GLY A 170 27.77 16.05 14.94
N GLY A 171 27.35 16.43 13.74
CA GLY A 171 28.07 16.13 12.51
C GLY A 171 27.86 14.69 12.02
N ALA A 172 26.67 14.12 12.24
CA ALA A 172 26.42 12.71 11.97
C ALA A 172 26.41 12.42 10.45
N GLU A 173 27.28 11.50 10.03
CA GLU A 173 27.34 11.02 8.65
C GLU A 173 26.32 9.89 8.43
N ILE A 174 25.37 10.11 7.51
CA ILE A 174 24.28 9.16 7.27
C ILE A 174 24.67 8.18 6.16
N SER A 175 24.74 6.89 6.50
CA SER A 175 25.10 5.83 5.55
C SER A 175 23.90 5.13 4.88
N ALA A 176 22.70 5.35 5.42
CA ALA A 176 21.40 4.94 4.90
C ALA A 176 20.32 5.71 5.68
N PHE A 177 19.28 6.18 4.99
CA PHE A 177 18.01 6.55 5.60
C PHE A 177 16.92 6.32 4.57
N VAL A 178 15.72 6.03 5.05
CA VAL A 178 14.52 5.90 4.23
C VAL A 178 13.48 6.79 4.88
N ILE A 179 12.80 7.60 4.08
CA ILE A 179 11.63 8.34 4.54
C ILE A 179 10.47 7.35 4.45
N ASP A 180 9.97 6.94 5.62
CA ASP A 180 8.83 6.03 5.71
C ASP A 180 7.60 6.68 5.03
N PRO A 181 7.02 6.05 3.99
CA PRO A 181 5.80 6.55 3.37
C PRO A 181 4.55 6.38 4.25
N TYR A 182 4.62 5.61 5.35
CA TYR A 182 3.51 5.31 6.25
C TYR A 182 3.93 5.49 7.72
N ARG A 183 3.78 6.73 8.21
CA ARG A 183 4.10 7.25 9.56
C ARG A 183 3.45 6.51 10.75
N THR A 184 2.95 5.29 10.60
CA THR A 184 2.07 4.55 11.54
C THR A 184 2.70 4.18 12.89
N TYR A 185 4.01 4.38 13.08
CA TYR A 185 4.74 4.01 14.31
C TYR A 185 5.07 5.17 15.24
N LEU A 186 4.83 6.42 14.80
CA LEU A 186 4.95 7.55 15.71
C LEU A 186 3.67 7.70 16.52
N PRO A 187 3.74 8.09 17.80
CA PRO A 187 2.57 8.63 18.46
C PRO A 187 2.06 9.85 17.67
N THR A 188 0.78 10.14 17.76
CA THR A 188 0.18 11.37 17.24
C THR A 188 -0.11 12.28 18.43
N ALA A 189 0.54 13.43 18.49
CA ALA A 189 0.22 14.47 19.46
C ALA A 189 -1.06 15.22 19.06
N ASP A 190 -1.99 15.37 19.99
CA ASP A 190 -3.20 16.17 19.80
C ASP A 190 -3.78 16.62 21.15
N PHE A 191 -4.40 17.81 21.17
CA PHE A 191 -5.07 18.32 22.35
C PHE A 191 -6.21 19.30 22.06
N ASP A 192 -7.17 19.34 22.99
CA ASP A 192 -8.26 20.32 23.04
C ASP A 192 -8.13 21.19 24.31
N TRP A 193 -8.83 22.32 24.37
CA TRP A 193 -8.94 23.16 25.56
C TRP A 193 -10.36 23.69 25.80
N SER A 194 -10.68 23.91 27.07
CA SER A 194 -11.98 24.46 27.51
C SER A 194 -11.79 25.43 28.68
N PRO A 195 -12.49 26.59 28.69
CA PRO A 195 -13.44 27.04 27.67
C PRO A 195 -12.72 27.53 26.40
N ARG A 196 -13.39 27.43 25.23
CA ARG A 196 -12.85 27.98 23.97
C ARG A 196 -12.90 29.50 23.90
N CYS A 197 -13.74 30.14 24.72
CA CYS A 197 -13.88 31.59 24.81
C CYS A 197 -13.26 32.08 26.11
N ILE A 198 -11.96 32.34 26.08
CA ILE A 198 -11.18 32.55 27.30
C ILE A 198 -11.18 34.03 27.64
N GLN A 199 -11.63 34.37 28.86
CA GLN A 199 -11.41 35.71 29.41
C GLN A 199 -10.03 35.79 30.09
N PRO A 200 -9.37 36.96 30.08
CA PRO A 200 -8.17 37.16 30.89
C PRO A 200 -8.42 36.80 32.35
N GLY A 201 -7.55 35.96 32.93
CA GLY A 201 -7.67 35.46 34.30
C GLY A 201 -8.65 34.28 34.47
N GLU A 202 -9.12 33.67 33.38
CA GLU A 202 -9.89 32.43 33.40
C GLU A 202 -8.98 31.20 33.34
N THR A 203 -9.24 30.20 34.19
CA THR A 203 -8.53 28.91 34.14
C THR A 203 -9.00 28.09 32.94
N ILE A 204 -8.05 27.56 32.19
CA ILE A 204 -8.28 26.80 30.97
C ILE A 204 -7.79 25.38 31.21
N GLU A 205 -8.66 24.39 31.01
CA GLU A 205 -8.27 22.99 30.98
C GLU A 205 -7.73 22.66 29.58
N PHE A 206 -6.52 22.12 29.50
CA PHE A 206 -5.91 21.54 28.31
C PHE A 206 -5.94 20.02 28.42
N ASN A 207 -6.46 19.35 27.39
CA ASN A 207 -6.74 17.93 27.41
C ASN A 207 -6.13 17.25 26.17
N ALA A 208 -5.01 16.56 26.39
CA ALA A 208 -4.29 15.79 25.38
C ALA A 208 -4.73 14.32 25.30
N SER A 209 -5.90 13.97 25.84
CA SER A 209 -6.36 12.57 25.87
C SER A 209 -6.67 12.00 24.48
N THR A 210 -6.75 12.86 23.45
CA THR A 210 -6.91 12.45 22.06
C THR A 210 -5.60 12.07 21.40
N SER A 211 -4.45 12.38 22.02
CA SER A 211 -3.16 11.85 21.58
C SER A 211 -3.17 10.32 21.68
N TYR A 212 -2.65 9.65 20.65
CA TYR A 212 -2.68 8.19 20.57
C TYR A 212 -1.44 7.65 19.89
N THR A 213 -1.19 6.35 20.05
CA THR A 213 -0.24 5.60 19.23
C THR A 213 -0.96 4.35 18.70
N GLU A 214 -0.64 3.90 17.49
CA GLU A 214 -1.18 2.66 16.94
C GLU A 214 -0.58 1.42 17.63
N ILE A 215 0.65 1.53 18.14
CA ILE A 215 1.37 0.49 18.86
C ILE A 215 1.96 1.09 20.14
N GLY A 216 1.67 0.46 21.28
CA GLY A 216 2.14 0.93 22.59
C GLY A 216 1.13 1.80 23.33
N GLU A 217 1.63 2.62 24.26
CA GLU A 217 0.85 3.54 25.07
C GLU A 217 1.60 4.88 25.20
N ILE A 218 0.88 6.01 25.19
CA ILE A 218 1.46 7.31 25.52
C ILE A 218 1.78 7.35 27.01
N ILE A 219 3.02 7.67 27.37
CA ILE A 219 3.51 7.65 28.76
C ILE A 219 3.87 9.03 29.31
N LEU A 220 4.05 10.04 28.45
CA LEU A 220 4.47 11.38 28.89
C LEU A 220 3.91 12.46 27.97
N TYR A 221 3.46 13.54 28.58
CA TYR A 221 2.96 14.76 27.94
C TYR A 221 3.77 15.94 28.45
N GLU A 222 4.33 16.72 27.55
CA GLU A 222 5.13 17.91 27.87
C GLU A 222 4.55 19.13 27.16
N TRP A 223 4.39 20.22 27.90
CA TRP A 223 3.73 21.45 27.44
C TRP A 223 4.70 22.62 27.46
N ASP A 224 4.76 23.34 26.35
CA ASP A 224 5.42 24.64 26.23
C ASP A 224 4.32 25.70 26.03
N TRP A 225 4.16 26.58 27.01
CA TRP A 225 3.06 27.55 27.06
C TRP A 225 3.36 28.83 26.29
N ASN A 226 4.59 29.01 25.82
CA ASN A 226 5.06 30.26 25.23
C ASN A 226 5.85 30.07 23.91
N ASN A 227 6.06 28.81 23.51
CA ASN A 227 6.77 28.34 22.34
C ASN A 227 8.23 28.84 22.25
N ASP A 228 8.93 28.90 23.38
CA ASP A 228 10.37 29.21 23.45
C ASP A 228 11.26 27.96 23.29
N LEU A 229 10.64 26.81 23.00
CA LEU A 229 11.26 25.49 22.86
C LEU A 229 11.80 24.93 24.18
N ILE A 230 11.31 25.46 25.31
CA ILE A 230 11.52 24.92 26.64
C ILE A 230 10.16 24.45 27.15
N PHE A 231 10.00 23.13 27.31
CA PHE A 231 8.79 22.57 27.90
C PHE A 231 8.71 22.96 29.38
N ASP A 232 7.69 23.77 29.69
CA ASP A 232 7.44 24.39 30.98
C ASP A 232 6.86 23.38 31.99
N GLU A 233 6.14 22.37 31.49
CA GLU A 233 5.43 21.39 32.30
C GLU A 233 5.51 19.99 31.68
N SER A 234 5.71 18.96 32.51
CA SER A 234 5.71 17.56 32.08
C SER A 234 4.84 16.73 33.03
N SER A 235 4.01 15.83 32.49
CA SER A 235 3.02 15.06 33.23
C SER A 235 2.73 13.70 32.57
N GLU A 236 2.43 12.67 33.39
CA GLU A 236 1.87 11.38 32.91
C GLU A 236 0.35 11.47 32.69
N ASN A 237 -0.31 12.52 33.19
CA ASN A 237 -1.72 12.79 32.98
C ASN A 237 -1.90 13.68 31.74
N PRO A 238 -2.76 13.31 30.76
CA PRO A 238 -3.02 14.12 29.56
C PRO A 238 -3.72 15.45 29.83
N ILE A 239 -4.24 15.66 31.04
CA ILE A 239 -4.99 16.86 31.41
C ILE A 239 -4.14 17.76 32.30
N THR A 240 -4.02 19.03 31.91
CA THR A 240 -3.42 20.10 32.72
C THR A 240 -4.26 21.38 32.65
N GLU A 241 -3.95 22.37 33.49
CA GLU A 241 -4.64 23.65 33.54
C GLU A 241 -3.64 24.80 33.42
N TYR A 242 -3.95 25.79 32.57
CA TYR A 242 -3.15 27.00 32.43
C TYR A 242 -4.03 28.26 32.33
N MET A 243 -3.45 29.44 32.55
CA MET A 243 -4.18 30.71 32.55
C MET A 243 -3.27 31.85 32.12
N TRP A 244 -3.80 32.76 31.31
CA TRP A 244 -3.17 34.04 31.00
C TRP A 244 -3.98 35.21 31.56
N GLU A 245 -3.29 36.17 32.18
CA GLU A 245 -3.86 37.36 32.83
C GLU A 245 -4.14 38.51 31.84
N GLU A 246 -3.55 38.45 30.65
CA GLU A 246 -3.67 39.47 29.62
C GLU A 246 -4.33 38.91 28.37
N THR A 247 -4.97 39.78 27.59
CA THR A 247 -5.46 39.43 26.26
C THR A 247 -4.27 39.23 25.33
N GLY A 248 -4.29 38.18 24.51
CA GLY A 248 -3.19 37.89 23.60
C GLY A 248 -3.32 36.56 22.88
N TYR A 249 -2.44 36.35 21.91
CA TYR A 249 -2.26 35.08 21.20
C TYR A 249 -1.07 34.35 21.82
N TYR A 250 -1.30 33.13 22.29
CA TYR A 250 -0.31 32.30 22.97
C TYR A 250 -0.13 31.01 22.20
N PRO A 251 1.00 30.80 21.49
CA PRO A 251 1.30 29.50 20.91
C PRO A 251 1.57 28.51 22.04
N VAL A 252 0.85 27.40 22.03
CA VAL A 252 0.97 26.29 22.98
C VAL A 252 1.41 25.06 22.21
N THR A 253 2.54 24.47 22.60
CA THR A 253 3.09 23.27 21.97
C THR A 253 3.01 22.10 22.96
N LEU A 254 2.44 21.00 22.50
CA LEU A 254 2.43 19.69 23.15
C LEU A 254 3.49 18.80 22.51
N LEU A 255 4.27 18.10 23.33
CA LEU A 255 5.12 16.97 22.96
C LEU A 255 4.62 15.72 23.69
N VAL A 256 4.40 14.63 22.97
CA VAL A 256 4.02 13.34 23.57
C VAL A 256 5.10 12.30 23.34
N TRP A 257 5.24 11.37 24.29
CA TRP A 257 6.13 10.21 24.18
C TRP A 257 5.37 8.91 24.38
N ASP A 258 5.67 7.90 23.57
CA ASP A 258 5.21 6.55 23.80
C ASP A 258 6.18 5.73 24.68
N ASN A 259 5.76 4.51 25.03
CA ASN A 259 6.54 3.56 25.82
C ASN A 259 7.73 2.93 25.08
N GLU A 260 7.94 3.28 23.81
CA GLU A 260 9.08 2.89 22.98
C GLU A 260 10.07 4.05 22.77
N TYR A 261 9.82 5.19 23.42
CA TYR A 261 10.60 6.44 23.33
C TYR A 261 10.51 7.16 21.98
N ASN A 262 9.48 6.86 21.19
CA ASN A 262 9.13 7.69 20.05
C ASN A 262 8.39 8.94 20.54
N MET A 263 8.45 10.02 19.76
CA MET A 263 7.83 11.28 20.12
C MET A 263 7.18 11.97 18.93
N ASP A 264 6.16 12.77 19.21
CA ASP A 264 5.53 13.66 18.24
C ASP A 264 5.11 14.95 18.92
N THR A 265 4.99 16.01 18.13
CA THR A 265 4.64 17.35 18.64
C THR A 265 3.47 17.93 17.88
N GLN A 266 2.61 18.65 18.59
CA GLN A 266 1.50 19.39 18.01
C GLN A 266 1.35 20.74 18.70
N TRP A 267 1.00 21.79 17.96
CA TRP A 267 0.83 23.12 18.55
C TRP A 267 -0.44 23.82 18.06
N TYR A 268 -0.99 24.67 18.94
CA TYR A 268 -2.14 25.53 18.66
C TYR A 268 -1.89 26.95 19.19
N THR A 269 -2.41 27.95 18.50
CA THR A 269 -2.46 29.32 19.04
C THR A 269 -3.74 29.51 19.85
N VAL A 270 -3.61 29.68 21.16
CA VAL A 270 -4.71 29.97 22.08
C VAL A 270 -4.87 31.47 22.21
N TYR A 271 -6.06 32.00 21.92
CA TYR A 271 -6.35 33.41 22.10
C TYR A 271 -7.18 33.67 23.36
N VAL A 272 -6.71 34.62 24.18
CA VAL A 272 -7.42 35.13 25.34
C VAL A 272 -7.97 36.50 25.00
N GLY A 273 -9.31 36.63 25.00
CA GLY A 273 -10.02 37.67 24.28
C GLY A 273 -11.24 38.25 24.99
N LYS A 274 -11.71 39.42 24.54
CA LYS A 274 -12.94 40.01 25.08
C LYS A 274 -14.16 39.36 24.43
N THR A 275 -15.22 39.14 25.22
CA THR A 275 -16.52 38.67 24.71
C THR A 275 -17.53 39.81 24.59
N TYR A 276 -18.18 39.91 23.43
CA TYR A 276 -19.28 40.81 23.10
C TYR A 276 -20.59 40.03 23.05
N TYR A 277 -21.57 40.43 23.85
CA TYR A 277 -22.86 39.73 23.93
C TYR A 277 -23.92 40.38 23.06
N VAL A 278 -24.60 39.58 22.23
CA VAL A 278 -25.70 40.00 21.35
C VAL A 278 -26.98 39.30 21.80
N GLY A 279 -28.08 40.05 21.90
CA GLY A 279 -29.33 39.54 22.46
C GLY A 279 -29.28 39.41 23.99
N GLY A 280 -30.44 39.47 24.65
CA GLY A 280 -30.56 39.43 26.12
C GLY A 280 -30.85 40.79 26.77
N THR A 281 -30.91 40.81 28.11
CA THR A 281 -31.25 42.01 28.91
C THR A 281 -30.10 42.41 29.83
N GLY A 282 -29.57 43.63 29.68
CA GLY A 282 -28.55 44.19 30.57
C GLY A 282 -27.75 45.33 29.93
N PRO A 283 -26.98 46.11 30.70
CA PRO A 283 -26.07 47.11 30.15
C PRO A 283 -24.93 46.44 29.36
N GLY A 284 -24.67 46.90 28.13
CA GLY A 284 -23.53 46.42 27.32
C GLY A 284 -23.86 45.35 26.27
N ASN A 285 -25.11 44.86 26.21
CA ASN A 285 -25.53 43.93 25.16
C ASN A 285 -25.88 44.67 23.86
N TYR A 286 -25.46 44.10 22.75
CA TYR A 286 -25.79 44.54 21.40
C TYR A 286 -27.16 43.97 21.00
N SER A 287 -27.92 44.74 20.20
CA SER A 287 -29.19 44.29 19.62
C SER A 287 -29.05 43.69 18.22
N LYS A 288 -27.90 43.89 17.59
CA LYS A 288 -27.54 43.40 16.26
C LYS A 288 -26.19 42.71 16.31
N ILE A 289 -26.06 41.61 15.57
CA ILE A 289 -24.82 40.86 15.48
C ILE A 289 -23.76 41.70 14.78
N GLN A 290 -24.12 42.38 13.69
CA GLN A 290 -23.14 43.18 12.93
C GLN A 290 -22.55 44.32 13.77
N ASP A 291 -23.32 44.94 14.66
CA ASP A 291 -22.81 46.03 15.51
C ASP A 291 -21.74 45.51 16.49
N ALA A 292 -21.91 44.29 17.02
CA ALA A 292 -20.89 43.66 17.88
C ALA A 292 -19.64 43.27 17.09
N ILE A 293 -19.80 42.75 15.86
CA ILE A 293 -18.68 42.49 14.95
C ILE A 293 -17.93 43.80 14.65
N ASN A 294 -18.63 44.90 14.41
CA ASN A 294 -18.00 46.19 14.10
C ASN A 294 -17.17 46.75 15.26
N ASP A 295 -17.54 46.45 16.51
CA ASP A 295 -16.87 46.94 17.73
C ASP A 295 -15.81 45.98 18.31
N SER A 296 -15.75 44.74 17.84
CA SER A 296 -14.71 43.78 18.23
C SER A 296 -13.36 44.10 17.59
N ILE A 297 -12.30 43.44 18.01
CA ILE A 297 -11.02 43.38 17.29
C ILE A 297 -10.69 41.91 16.97
N ASP A 298 -9.65 41.68 16.16
CA ASP A 298 -9.19 40.33 15.86
C ASP A 298 -8.93 39.55 17.15
N GLY A 299 -9.35 38.29 17.14
CA GLY A 299 -9.34 37.33 18.24
C GLY A 299 -10.59 37.35 19.13
N ASP A 300 -11.30 38.48 19.22
CA ASP A 300 -12.44 38.59 20.15
C ASP A 300 -13.58 37.62 19.83
N THR A 301 -14.48 37.44 20.79
CA THR A 301 -15.67 36.60 20.65
C THR A 301 -16.94 37.45 20.57
N VAL A 302 -17.82 37.15 19.61
CA VAL A 302 -19.20 37.64 19.55
C VAL A 302 -20.13 36.49 19.91
N PHE A 303 -20.69 36.52 21.11
CA PHE A 303 -21.63 35.52 21.62
C PHE A 303 -23.07 35.98 21.44
N VAL A 304 -23.88 35.18 20.73
CA VAL A 304 -25.24 35.53 20.32
C VAL A 304 -26.26 34.66 21.03
N ASN A 305 -27.11 35.30 21.84
CA ASN A 305 -28.13 34.62 22.64
C ASN A 305 -29.34 34.22 21.79
N GLU A 306 -30.03 33.14 22.15
CA GLU A 306 -31.24 32.68 21.44
C GLU A 306 -32.46 33.59 21.70
N TYR A 307 -32.45 34.35 22.79
CA TYR A 307 -33.61 35.12 23.26
C TYR A 307 -34.15 36.15 22.24
N SER A 308 -33.29 36.69 21.39
CA SER A 308 -33.67 37.67 20.35
C SER A 308 -33.72 37.06 18.94
N SER A 309 -33.68 35.73 18.85
CA SER A 309 -33.80 34.98 17.61
C SER A 309 -35.22 35.08 17.01
N PRO A 310 -35.38 35.12 15.67
CA PRO A 310 -34.30 35.15 14.68
C PRO A 310 -33.70 36.55 14.52
N TYR A 311 -32.40 36.59 14.21
CA TYR A 311 -31.67 37.78 13.82
C TYR A 311 -31.80 37.97 12.30
N TRP A 312 -32.63 38.93 11.88
CA TRP A 312 -32.83 39.26 10.46
C TRP A 312 -31.70 40.14 9.94
N GLU A 313 -30.57 39.52 9.62
CA GLU A 313 -29.34 40.20 9.23
C GLU A 313 -28.63 39.46 8.09
N ASN A 314 -27.79 40.21 7.36
CA ASN A 314 -26.83 39.67 6.41
C ASN A 314 -25.45 40.15 6.90
N LEU A 315 -24.65 39.21 7.39
CA LEU A 315 -23.43 39.54 8.14
C LEU A 315 -22.22 39.62 7.23
N ILE A 316 -21.33 40.56 7.53
CA ILE A 316 -19.98 40.64 6.99
C ILE A 316 -19.03 40.46 8.18
N VAL A 317 -18.30 39.34 8.17
CA VAL A 317 -17.28 39.02 9.17
C VAL A 317 -15.92 39.34 8.58
N ASP A 318 -15.47 40.57 8.80
CA ASP A 318 -14.24 41.16 8.26
C ASP A 318 -13.09 41.22 9.27
N LYS A 319 -13.23 40.50 10.40
CA LYS A 319 -12.25 40.38 11.49
C LYS A 319 -12.06 38.92 11.83
N SER A 320 -10.88 38.55 12.32
CA SER A 320 -10.53 37.18 12.74
C SER A 320 -11.15 36.86 14.10
N ILE A 321 -12.46 36.67 14.17
CA ILE A 321 -13.20 36.54 15.44
C ILE A 321 -13.89 35.19 15.59
N ASN A 322 -14.31 34.90 16.82
CA ASN A 322 -15.20 33.78 17.12
C ASN A 322 -16.65 34.26 17.16
N LEU A 323 -17.46 33.90 16.17
CA LEU A 323 -18.91 34.14 16.15
C LEU A 323 -19.64 32.88 16.63
N ILE A 324 -20.31 32.97 17.78
CA ILE A 324 -20.83 31.81 18.50
C ILE A 324 -22.29 32.02 18.89
N GLY A 325 -23.17 31.12 18.49
CA GLY A 325 -24.55 31.08 18.95
C GLY A 325 -24.69 30.31 20.27
N GLU A 326 -25.70 30.65 21.06
CA GLU A 326 -26.00 29.96 22.32
C GLU A 326 -26.44 28.52 22.08
N ASN A 327 -27.19 28.28 21.00
CA ASN A 327 -27.73 26.96 20.66
C ASN A 327 -28.02 26.87 19.15
N LYS A 328 -27.49 25.84 18.49
CA LYS A 328 -27.61 25.65 17.03
C LYS A 328 -29.03 25.50 16.52
N ASP A 329 -29.95 25.00 17.33
CA ASP A 329 -31.33 24.74 16.93
C ASP A 329 -32.25 25.97 17.08
N THR A 330 -31.85 26.94 17.90
CA THR A 330 -32.72 28.08 18.27
C THR A 330 -32.10 29.45 18.03
N THR A 331 -30.78 29.56 17.91
CA THR A 331 -30.08 30.81 17.58
C THR A 331 -30.02 30.95 16.06
N VAL A 332 -30.96 31.70 15.48
CA VAL A 332 -31.19 31.75 14.04
C VAL A 332 -30.67 33.05 13.45
N ILE A 333 -29.82 32.97 12.42
CA ILE A 333 -29.50 34.08 11.51
C ILE A 333 -30.32 33.87 10.23
N ASP A 334 -31.24 34.79 9.95
CA ASP A 334 -32.19 34.70 8.85
C ASP A 334 -31.89 35.80 7.82
N GLY A 335 -31.43 35.42 6.63
CA GLY A 335 -31.06 36.35 5.56
C GLY A 335 -32.24 37.04 4.88
N ASN A 336 -33.47 36.70 5.24
CA ASN A 336 -34.71 37.30 4.73
C ASN A 336 -34.78 37.37 3.19
N TYR A 337 -34.24 36.36 2.51
CA TYR A 337 -34.20 36.20 1.05
C TYR A 337 -33.53 37.36 0.28
N SER A 338 -32.60 38.08 0.91
CA SER A 338 -32.02 39.30 0.33
C SER A 338 -30.69 39.06 -0.40
N SER A 339 -29.76 38.34 0.23
CA SER A 339 -28.35 38.16 -0.16
C SER A 339 -27.75 37.00 0.64
N ASN A 340 -26.42 36.87 0.66
CA ASN A 340 -25.74 35.87 1.50
C ASN A 340 -26.11 36.10 2.98
N VAL A 341 -26.31 35.04 3.75
CA VAL A 341 -26.66 35.19 5.18
C VAL A 341 -25.43 35.58 5.99
N VAL A 342 -24.32 34.88 5.78
CA VAL A 342 -23.02 35.21 6.38
C VAL A 342 -21.94 35.25 5.30
N ASN A 343 -21.16 36.33 5.28
CA ASN A 343 -20.02 36.51 4.39
C ASN A 343 -18.74 36.66 5.21
N ILE A 344 -17.82 35.70 5.07
CA ILE A 344 -16.53 35.70 5.76
C ILE A 344 -15.47 36.25 4.81
N THR A 345 -14.81 37.33 5.20
CA THR A 345 -13.81 38.01 4.35
C THR A 345 -12.42 38.13 4.98
N ASN A 346 -12.25 37.71 6.23
CA ASN A 346 -10.95 37.68 6.91
C ASN A 346 -10.59 36.26 7.33
N ASP A 347 -9.30 35.96 7.44
CA ASP A 347 -8.83 34.63 7.84
C ASP A 347 -9.10 34.35 9.32
N GLY A 348 -9.08 33.08 9.73
CA GLY A 348 -9.12 32.74 11.16
C GLY A 348 -10.46 32.98 11.83
N VAL A 349 -11.57 33.01 11.08
CA VAL A 349 -12.91 33.19 11.62
C VAL A 349 -13.48 31.85 12.06
N THR A 350 -14.08 31.85 13.26
CA THR A 350 -14.88 30.72 13.74
C THR A 350 -16.37 31.04 13.68
N ILE A 351 -17.18 30.13 13.14
CA ILE A 351 -18.65 30.19 13.20
C ILE A 351 -19.18 28.88 13.78
N LYS A 352 -19.91 28.96 14.90
CA LYS A 352 -20.56 27.78 15.47
C LYS A 352 -21.89 28.04 16.16
N CYS A 353 -22.66 26.97 16.31
CA CYS A 353 -23.91 26.94 17.08
C CYS A 353 -25.02 27.86 16.54
N PHE A 354 -25.15 28.00 15.23
CA PHE A 354 -26.25 28.73 14.60
C PHE A 354 -27.15 27.86 13.72
N THR A 355 -28.41 28.27 13.58
CA THR A 355 -29.20 27.99 12.38
C THR A 355 -29.04 29.15 11.39
N ILE A 356 -28.60 28.85 10.17
CA ILE A 356 -28.33 29.84 9.11
C ILE A 356 -29.25 29.55 7.91
N GLN A 357 -30.15 30.47 7.60
CA GLN A 357 -31.24 30.20 6.66
C GLN A 357 -31.71 31.38 5.80
N LYS A 358 -32.44 31.04 4.74
CA LYS A 358 -33.17 31.97 3.85
C LYS A 358 -32.25 33.01 3.20
N SER A 359 -31.16 32.56 2.60
CA SER A 359 -30.37 33.37 1.68
C SER A 359 -31.20 33.88 0.49
N GLY A 360 -30.70 34.93 -0.17
CA GLY A 360 -31.23 35.41 -1.44
C GLY A 360 -31.07 34.40 -2.59
N TRP A 361 -31.78 34.65 -3.69
CA TRP A 361 -31.63 33.83 -4.90
C TRP A 361 -30.22 34.01 -5.50
N GLY A 362 -29.54 32.91 -5.81
CA GLY A 362 -28.14 32.91 -6.23
C GLY A 362 -27.16 33.25 -5.10
N SER A 363 -27.58 33.17 -3.84
CA SER A 363 -26.79 33.53 -2.65
C SER A 363 -26.65 32.35 -1.68
N GLU A 364 -25.62 32.41 -0.85
CA GLU A 364 -25.25 31.33 0.07
C GLU A 364 -25.77 31.56 1.50
N GLY A 365 -25.97 30.46 2.24
CA GLY A 365 -26.04 30.51 3.69
C GLY A 365 -24.73 31.07 4.24
N ILE A 366 -23.60 30.49 3.83
CA ILE A 366 -22.26 30.97 4.18
C ILE A 366 -21.40 31.08 2.93
N LEU A 367 -20.87 32.28 2.65
CA LEU A 367 -19.87 32.51 1.64
C LEU A 367 -18.52 32.78 2.30
N VAL A 368 -17.48 32.05 1.89
CA VAL A 368 -16.13 32.14 2.48
C VAL A 368 -15.14 32.63 1.42
N HIS A 369 -14.69 33.88 1.58
CA HIS A 369 -13.68 34.54 0.73
C HIS A 369 -12.28 34.53 1.35
N SER A 370 -12.03 33.78 2.42
CA SER A 370 -10.78 33.79 3.18
C SER A 370 -10.32 32.38 3.54
N SER A 371 -9.14 32.26 4.15
CA SER A 371 -8.50 31.01 4.54
C SER A 371 -8.49 30.79 6.05
N ASN A 372 -8.15 29.59 6.51
CA ASN A 372 -7.96 29.28 7.93
C ASN A 372 -9.25 29.46 8.78
N ASN A 373 -10.44 29.35 8.18
CA ASN A 373 -11.70 29.51 8.90
C ASN A 373 -12.25 28.18 9.40
N SER A 374 -12.97 28.22 10.51
CA SER A 374 -13.62 27.06 11.13
C SER A 374 -15.12 27.25 11.22
N ILE A 375 -15.89 26.45 10.47
CA ILE A 375 -17.34 26.44 10.47
C ILE A 375 -17.78 25.09 11.04
N PHE A 376 -18.33 25.07 12.25
CA PHE A 376 -18.72 23.82 12.88
C PHE A 376 -19.96 23.86 13.75
N ASP A 377 -20.64 22.72 13.93
CA ASP A 377 -21.87 22.59 14.73
C ASP A 377 -23.01 23.54 14.35
N ASN A 378 -23.16 23.85 13.06
CA ASN A 378 -24.26 24.69 12.56
C ASN A 378 -25.34 23.88 11.84
N ASN A 379 -26.56 24.41 11.84
CA ASN A 379 -27.67 23.97 10.98
C ASN A 379 -27.80 24.94 9.79
N ILE A 380 -27.42 24.52 8.57
CA ILE A 380 -27.40 25.39 7.39
C ILE A 380 -28.47 24.90 6.41
N SER A 381 -29.60 25.60 6.35
CA SER A 381 -30.76 25.10 5.62
C SER A 381 -31.65 26.16 4.99
N SER A 382 -32.46 25.74 4.01
CA SER A 382 -33.41 26.62 3.31
C SER A 382 -32.73 27.82 2.64
N ASN A 383 -31.50 27.63 2.16
CA ASN A 383 -30.76 28.60 1.37
C ASN A 383 -30.77 28.20 -0.12
N ASP A 384 -30.47 29.16 -1.00
CA ASP A 384 -30.26 28.84 -2.42
C ASP A 384 -28.99 27.98 -2.59
N GLY A 385 -27.86 28.40 -2.02
CA GLY A 385 -26.68 27.54 -1.79
C GLY A 385 -26.37 27.42 -0.29
N GLY A 386 -25.88 26.26 0.17
CA GLY A 386 -25.51 26.06 1.57
C GLY A 386 -24.23 26.82 1.95
N ILE A 387 -23.08 26.24 1.63
CA ILE A 387 -21.74 26.84 1.85
C ILE A 387 -21.00 26.92 0.51
N ARG A 388 -20.31 28.03 0.25
CA ARG A 388 -19.34 28.16 -0.85
C ARG A 388 -17.97 28.58 -0.32
N LEU A 389 -16.93 27.81 -0.68
CA LEU A 389 -15.53 28.12 -0.39
C LEU A 389 -14.81 28.62 -1.64
N LEU A 390 -14.15 29.77 -1.50
CA LEU A 390 -13.39 30.43 -2.57
C LEU A 390 -11.89 30.56 -2.24
N ASN A 391 -11.46 30.03 -1.09
CA ASN A 391 -10.08 30.09 -0.61
C ASN A 391 -9.72 28.83 0.19
N ASN A 392 -8.43 28.66 0.51
CA ASN A 392 -7.85 27.39 0.95
C ASN A 392 -7.90 27.22 2.48
N ASN A 393 -7.57 26.01 2.95
CA ASN A 393 -7.33 25.72 4.36
C ASN A 393 -8.50 26.06 5.30
N ASN A 394 -9.74 25.72 4.89
CA ASN A 394 -10.93 25.91 5.73
C ASN A 394 -11.44 24.59 6.30
N PHE A 395 -11.97 24.64 7.51
CA PHE A 395 -12.51 23.50 8.26
C PHE A 395 -14.04 23.59 8.32
N ILE A 396 -14.71 22.62 7.72
CA ILE A 396 -16.16 22.44 7.75
C ILE A 396 -16.43 21.16 8.53
N VAL A 397 -16.86 21.27 9.78
CA VAL A 397 -16.88 20.14 10.71
C VAL A 397 -18.22 19.99 11.43
N SER A 398 -18.79 18.79 11.53
CA SER A 398 -19.98 18.51 12.36
C SER A 398 -21.23 19.38 12.04
N ASN A 399 -21.33 19.94 10.84
CA ASN A 399 -22.50 20.73 10.44
C ASN A 399 -23.62 19.83 9.92
N ILE A 400 -24.87 20.26 10.13
CA ILE A 400 -26.05 19.71 9.47
C ILE A 400 -26.42 20.65 8.32
N ILE A 401 -26.13 20.23 7.10
CA ILE A 401 -26.34 21.01 5.88
C ILE A 401 -27.50 20.35 5.13
N SER A 402 -28.65 21.01 5.06
CA SER A 402 -29.86 20.35 4.56
C SER A 402 -30.83 21.25 3.82
N SER A 403 -31.63 20.67 2.92
CA SER A 403 -32.72 21.38 2.24
C SER A 403 -32.30 22.69 1.54
N ASN A 404 -31.05 22.76 1.08
CA ASN A 404 -30.56 23.84 0.23
C ASN A 404 -30.86 23.52 -1.25
N PHE A 405 -31.20 24.54 -2.03
CA PHE A 405 -31.76 24.36 -3.37
C PHE A 405 -30.72 23.84 -4.38
N ASN A 406 -29.64 24.59 -4.62
CA ASN A 406 -28.63 24.25 -5.62
C ASN A 406 -27.55 23.30 -5.09
N TYR A 407 -26.98 23.57 -3.93
CA TYR A 407 -25.94 22.71 -3.35
C TYR A 407 -25.87 22.78 -1.83
N GLY A 408 -25.36 21.71 -1.22
CA GLY A 408 -24.95 21.70 0.18
C GLY A 408 -23.64 22.46 0.39
N LEU A 409 -22.58 22.04 -0.30
CA LEU A 409 -21.24 22.62 -0.25
C LEU A 409 -20.63 22.68 -1.66
N VAL A 410 -20.01 23.79 -2.01
CA VAL A 410 -19.22 23.92 -3.24
C VAL A 410 -17.86 24.55 -2.97
N LEU A 411 -16.82 23.96 -3.56
CA LEU A 411 -15.45 24.47 -3.57
C LEU A 411 -15.11 24.94 -4.98
N TRP A 412 -14.55 26.15 -5.07
CA TRP A 412 -14.14 26.74 -6.35
C TRP A 412 -12.69 27.18 -6.26
N SER A 413 -11.80 26.44 -6.93
CA SER A 413 -10.35 26.67 -6.87
C SER A 413 -9.83 26.83 -5.43
N SER A 414 -10.32 25.93 -4.57
CA SER A 414 -10.11 25.95 -3.12
C SER A 414 -9.51 24.61 -2.71
N SER A 415 -8.31 24.68 -2.13
CA SER A 415 -7.45 23.54 -1.79
C SER A 415 -7.21 23.44 -0.30
N ASP A 416 -6.68 22.31 0.16
CA ASP A 416 -6.27 22.10 1.56
C ASP A 416 -7.42 22.19 2.57
N ASN A 417 -8.68 21.98 2.16
CA ASN A 417 -9.82 22.09 3.07
C ASN A 417 -10.17 20.75 3.72
N HIS A 418 -10.72 20.84 4.93
CA HIS A 418 -11.13 19.71 5.75
C HIS A 418 -12.65 19.69 5.90
N ILE A 419 -13.31 18.69 5.33
CA ILE A 419 -14.76 18.51 5.35
C ILE A 419 -15.03 17.22 6.13
N ILE A 420 -15.30 17.35 7.43
CA ILE A 420 -15.24 16.23 8.37
C ILE A 420 -16.54 16.08 9.17
N SER A 421 -17.06 14.86 9.26
CA SER A 421 -18.19 14.52 10.15
C SER A 421 -19.47 15.36 9.95
N ASN A 422 -19.67 15.92 8.76
CA ASN A 422 -20.88 16.67 8.44
C ASN A 422 -22.00 15.74 7.99
N ILE A 423 -23.23 16.21 8.16
CA ILE A 423 -24.44 15.55 7.69
C ILE A 423 -25.02 16.38 6.53
N PHE A 424 -25.09 15.79 5.34
CA PHE A 424 -25.68 16.41 4.16
C PHE A 424 -26.92 15.68 3.70
N HIS A 425 -28.07 16.35 3.66
CA HIS A 425 -29.31 15.71 3.21
C HIS A 425 -30.37 16.62 2.59
N SER A 426 -31.20 16.02 1.74
CA SER A 426 -32.37 16.66 1.13
C SER A 426 -32.04 17.86 0.22
N HIS A 427 -30.87 17.88 -0.41
CA HIS A 427 -30.51 18.87 -1.44
C HIS A 427 -31.24 18.61 -2.76
N SER A 428 -31.67 19.69 -3.42
CA SER A 428 -32.44 19.57 -4.66
C SER A 428 -31.59 19.40 -5.91
N GLU A 429 -30.28 19.69 -5.88
CA GLU A 429 -29.34 19.34 -6.97
C GLU A 429 -28.07 18.66 -6.42
N TYR A 430 -26.97 19.39 -6.20
CA TYR A 430 -25.68 18.81 -5.79
C TYR A 430 -25.54 18.73 -4.27
N THR A 431 -24.76 17.78 -3.75
CA THR A 431 -24.45 17.75 -2.31
C THR A 431 -23.12 18.41 -2.03
N ILE A 432 -22.03 17.82 -2.52
CA ILE A 432 -20.67 18.36 -2.40
C ILE A 432 -20.07 18.41 -3.81
N GLN A 433 -19.62 19.58 -4.24
CA GLN A 433 -19.04 19.78 -5.55
C GLN A 433 -17.68 20.49 -5.48
N PHE A 434 -16.71 19.95 -6.22
CA PHE A 434 -15.36 20.51 -6.38
C PHE A 434 -15.16 20.96 -7.81
N TRP A 435 -14.70 22.20 -7.99
CA TRP A 435 -14.63 22.83 -9.30
C TRP A 435 -13.30 23.56 -9.50
N HIS A 436 -12.59 23.24 -10.61
CA HIS A 436 -11.38 23.92 -11.09
C HIS A 436 -10.21 23.87 -10.11
N GLY A 437 -9.40 22.80 -10.13
CA GLY A 437 -8.13 22.77 -9.39
C GLY A 437 -8.29 22.78 -7.86
N CYS A 438 -9.33 22.12 -7.34
CA CYS A 438 -9.47 21.92 -5.89
C CYS A 438 -8.63 20.72 -5.48
N ASN A 439 -7.47 20.97 -4.87
CA ASN A 439 -6.48 19.93 -4.59
C ASN A 439 -6.27 19.72 -3.09
N ASN A 440 -5.75 18.55 -2.72
CA ASN A 440 -5.35 18.25 -1.34
C ASN A 440 -6.48 18.46 -0.29
N ASN A 441 -7.74 18.24 -0.68
CA ASN A 441 -8.85 18.34 0.27
C ASN A 441 -9.11 16.99 0.94
N LEU A 442 -9.47 17.03 2.22
CA LEU A 442 -9.86 15.87 3.01
C LEU A 442 -11.38 15.86 3.24
N ILE A 443 -12.03 14.79 2.78
CA ILE A 443 -13.46 14.53 2.95
C ILE A 443 -13.58 13.26 3.78
N GLN A 444 -13.87 13.40 5.08
CA GLN A 444 -13.79 12.29 6.02
C GLN A 444 -15.04 12.13 6.89
N ASN A 445 -15.50 10.88 7.06
CA ASN A 445 -16.55 10.51 8.02
C ASN A 445 -17.88 11.30 7.85
N ASN A 446 -18.18 11.80 6.65
CA ASN A 446 -19.42 12.52 6.40
C ASN A 446 -20.58 11.55 6.11
N SER A 447 -21.79 11.95 6.49
CA SER A 447 -23.03 11.23 6.19
C SER A 447 -23.82 11.97 5.11
N ILE A 448 -23.87 11.42 3.90
CA ILE A 448 -24.44 12.05 2.70
C ILE A 448 -25.62 11.21 2.19
N PHE A 449 -26.85 11.66 2.43
CA PHE A 449 -28.03 10.86 2.08
C PHE A 449 -29.26 11.63 1.62
N SER A 450 -30.12 10.97 0.86
CA SER A 450 -31.37 11.56 0.33
C SER A 450 -31.16 12.85 -0.46
N ASN A 451 -30.05 12.94 -1.20
CA ASN A 451 -29.73 14.07 -2.08
C ASN A 451 -29.82 13.69 -3.54
N TRP A 452 -29.97 14.65 -4.45
CA TRP A 452 -30.02 14.29 -5.87
C TRP A 452 -28.71 13.71 -6.37
N TYR A 453 -27.60 14.43 -6.18
CA TYR A 453 -26.24 13.97 -6.46
C TYR A 453 -25.41 13.78 -5.18
N GLY A 454 -24.41 12.89 -5.22
CA GLY A 454 -23.50 12.64 -4.10
C GLY A 454 -22.33 13.62 -4.10
N ILE A 455 -21.11 13.12 -4.34
CA ILE A 455 -19.87 13.91 -4.39
C ILE A 455 -19.38 13.96 -5.84
N ASP A 456 -19.03 15.15 -6.32
CA ASP A 456 -18.63 15.37 -7.72
C ASP A 456 -17.38 16.26 -7.81
N PHE A 457 -16.35 15.76 -8.48
CA PHE A 457 -15.08 16.44 -8.75
C PHE A 457 -14.92 16.70 -10.24
N ARG A 458 -14.63 17.97 -10.61
CA ARG A 458 -14.48 18.36 -12.02
C ARG A 458 -13.29 19.26 -12.27
N PHE A 459 -12.73 19.15 -13.47
CA PHE A 459 -11.71 20.04 -14.01
C PHE A 459 -10.44 20.08 -13.15
N SER A 460 -9.69 18.98 -13.19
CA SER A 460 -8.37 18.88 -12.57
C SER A 460 -8.33 19.07 -11.05
N CYS A 461 -9.26 18.44 -10.34
CA CYS A 461 -9.19 18.32 -8.89
C CYS A 461 -8.36 17.06 -8.53
N CYS A 462 -7.20 17.26 -7.92
CA CYS A 462 -6.20 16.21 -7.71
C CYS A 462 -5.79 16.08 -6.25
N ASP A 463 -5.18 14.94 -5.90
CA ASP A 463 -4.57 14.72 -4.58
C ASP A 463 -5.57 14.81 -3.41
N ASN A 464 -6.87 14.63 -3.69
CA ASN A 464 -7.91 14.68 -2.66
C ASN A 464 -8.12 13.30 -2.01
N LYS A 465 -8.52 13.31 -0.75
CA LYS A 465 -8.77 12.11 0.06
C LYS A 465 -10.25 12.04 0.46
N ILE A 466 -10.95 10.98 0.03
CA ILE A 466 -12.35 10.68 0.37
C ILE A 466 -12.37 9.41 1.20
N ILE A 467 -12.47 9.54 2.54
CA ILE A 467 -12.21 8.44 3.48
C ILE A 467 -13.37 8.23 4.45
N GLY A 468 -13.83 7.00 4.63
CA GLY A 468 -14.77 6.66 5.72
C GLY A 468 -16.16 7.30 5.61
N ASN A 469 -16.56 7.79 4.43
CA ASN A 469 -17.84 8.47 4.26
C ASN A 469 -18.98 7.48 4.03
N ASN A 470 -20.16 7.83 4.54
CA ASN A 470 -21.40 7.08 4.36
C ASN A 470 -22.28 7.79 3.32
N ILE A 471 -22.22 7.34 2.06
CA ILE A 471 -22.91 7.94 0.90
C ILE A 471 -24.07 7.03 0.53
N THR A 472 -25.31 7.38 0.92
CA THR A 472 -26.44 6.45 0.79
C THR A 472 -27.75 7.03 0.27
N SER A 473 -28.49 6.20 -0.48
CA SER A 473 -29.85 6.54 -0.93
C SER A 473 -29.95 7.85 -1.73
N ASN A 474 -28.97 8.16 -2.57
CA ASN A 474 -28.96 9.34 -3.44
C ASN A 474 -29.52 8.98 -4.84
N PRO A 475 -30.77 9.32 -5.19
CA PRO A 475 -31.50 8.76 -6.34
C PRO A 475 -30.98 9.11 -7.73
N ARG A 476 -30.10 10.09 -7.90
CA ARG A 476 -29.33 10.30 -9.15
C ARG A 476 -27.83 10.40 -8.91
N GLY A 477 -27.40 10.15 -7.68
CA GLY A 477 -26.06 10.45 -7.22
C GLY A 477 -25.12 9.27 -7.35
N ASN A 478 -23.86 9.64 -7.42
CA ASN A 478 -22.67 8.80 -7.39
C ASN A 478 -21.56 9.55 -6.66
N LEU A 479 -20.43 8.89 -6.50
CA LEU A 479 -19.15 9.55 -6.30
C LEU A 479 -18.48 9.62 -7.67
N HIS A 480 -18.28 10.83 -8.21
CA HIS A 480 -17.77 11.01 -9.58
C HIS A 480 -16.51 11.89 -9.60
N LEU A 481 -15.45 11.40 -10.22
CA LEU A 481 -14.26 12.18 -10.60
C LEU A 481 -14.16 12.25 -12.12
N GLN A 482 -14.03 13.45 -12.66
CA GLN A 482 -14.00 13.66 -14.11
C GLN A 482 -13.13 14.81 -14.59
N GLN A 483 -12.74 14.74 -15.85
CA GLN A 483 -12.04 15.81 -16.57
C GLN A 483 -10.66 16.09 -15.96
N GLY A 484 -9.83 15.06 -15.98
CA GLY A 484 -8.44 15.12 -15.54
C GLY A 484 -8.26 15.22 -14.03
N CYS A 485 -9.09 14.53 -13.25
CA CYS A 485 -8.90 14.41 -11.80
C CYS A 485 -7.96 13.23 -11.51
N HIS A 486 -6.80 13.50 -10.90
CA HIS A 486 -5.73 12.49 -10.74
C HIS A 486 -5.30 12.35 -9.29
N ASN A 487 -4.60 11.27 -8.96
CA ASN A 487 -3.98 11.05 -7.64
C ASN A 487 -4.97 11.13 -6.45
N ASN A 488 -6.26 10.93 -6.68
CA ASN A 488 -7.24 10.97 -5.61
C ASN A 488 -7.33 9.59 -4.94
N ILE A 489 -7.53 9.58 -3.63
CA ILE A 489 -7.72 8.37 -2.82
C ILE A 489 -9.18 8.32 -2.38
N ILE A 490 -9.87 7.24 -2.74
CA ILE A 490 -11.23 6.93 -2.30
C ILE A 490 -11.13 5.64 -1.50
N SER A 491 -11.20 5.72 -0.18
CA SER A 491 -11.03 4.55 0.68
C SER A 491 -12.07 4.42 1.80
N GLU A 492 -12.39 3.17 2.15
CA GLU A 492 -13.21 2.85 3.33
C GLU A 492 -14.60 3.50 3.33
N ASN A 493 -15.15 3.86 2.17
CA ASN A 493 -16.46 4.48 2.08
C ASN A 493 -17.57 3.42 1.96
N ASP A 494 -18.70 3.70 2.60
CA ASP A 494 -19.96 2.97 2.44
C ASP A 494 -20.80 3.66 1.34
N ILE A 495 -20.90 3.06 0.17
CA ILE A 495 -21.60 3.61 -1.00
C ILE A 495 -22.78 2.71 -1.35
N LEU A 496 -23.93 2.99 -0.71
CA LEU A 496 -25.06 2.06 -0.67
C LEU A 496 -26.35 2.64 -1.24
N ASN A 497 -27.09 1.86 -2.02
CA ASN A 497 -28.43 2.23 -2.50
C ASN A 497 -28.50 3.53 -3.33
N ASN A 498 -27.40 3.93 -3.97
CA ASN A 498 -27.37 5.11 -4.83
C ASN A 498 -27.78 4.78 -6.26
N TYR A 499 -27.76 5.77 -7.15
CA TYR A 499 -28.02 5.55 -8.58
C TYR A 499 -26.93 4.68 -9.21
N CYS A 500 -25.66 5.02 -8.96
CA CYS A 500 -24.48 4.21 -9.28
C CYS A 500 -23.42 4.42 -8.18
N GLY A 501 -22.37 3.58 -8.18
CA GLY A 501 -21.34 3.65 -7.14
C GLY A 501 -20.28 4.72 -7.42
N ILE A 502 -19.05 4.30 -7.72
CA ILE A 502 -17.89 5.18 -7.99
C ILE A 502 -17.62 5.26 -9.49
N TYR A 503 -17.53 6.46 -10.04
CA TYR A 503 -17.23 6.69 -11.45
C TYR A 503 -15.98 7.56 -11.58
N ILE A 504 -15.04 7.12 -12.41
CA ILE A 504 -13.85 7.88 -12.80
C ILE A 504 -13.89 8.04 -14.32
N SER A 505 -13.76 9.26 -14.83
CA SER A 505 -13.88 9.48 -16.28
C SER A 505 -13.04 10.61 -16.86
N LEU A 506 -12.99 10.66 -18.20
CA LEU A 506 -12.49 11.78 -19.01
C LEU A 506 -11.05 12.16 -18.67
N SER A 507 -10.11 11.28 -19.05
CA SER A 507 -8.66 11.44 -18.90
C SER A 507 -8.17 11.54 -17.46
N SER A 508 -8.92 10.95 -16.52
CA SER A 508 -8.54 10.83 -15.12
C SER A 508 -7.62 9.60 -14.92
N TYR A 509 -6.57 9.73 -14.13
CA TYR A 509 -5.54 8.69 -13.96
C TYR A 509 -4.91 8.68 -12.56
N TYR A 510 -4.22 7.59 -12.19
CA TYR A 510 -3.60 7.43 -10.87
C TYR A 510 -4.54 7.61 -9.68
N ASN A 511 -5.84 7.33 -9.85
CA ASN A 511 -6.78 7.33 -8.72
C ASN A 511 -6.78 5.94 -8.06
N PHE A 512 -6.86 5.94 -6.73
CA PHE A 512 -6.87 4.74 -5.89
C PHE A 512 -8.25 4.56 -5.28
N ILE A 513 -8.95 3.50 -5.68
CA ILE A 513 -10.25 3.09 -5.13
C ILE A 513 -10.00 1.85 -4.30
N THR A 514 -9.94 1.98 -2.98
CA THR A 514 -9.46 0.91 -2.09
C THR A 514 -10.39 0.62 -0.93
N ASN A 515 -10.60 -0.65 -0.58
CA ASN A 515 -11.34 -1.04 0.64
C ASN A 515 -12.75 -0.42 0.78
N ASN A 516 -13.42 -0.05 -0.32
CA ASN A 516 -14.77 0.52 -0.26
C ASN A 516 -15.84 -0.58 -0.23
N ASN A 517 -16.96 -0.27 0.40
CA ASN A 517 -18.13 -1.13 0.47
C ASN A 517 -19.24 -0.58 -0.44
N ILE A 518 -19.41 -1.17 -1.62
CA ILE A 518 -20.23 -0.62 -2.71
C ILE A 518 -21.39 -1.59 -3.01
N LYS A 519 -22.60 -1.24 -2.55
CA LYS A 519 -23.71 -2.21 -2.58
C LYS A 519 -25.06 -1.64 -3.00
N ASN A 520 -25.87 -2.48 -3.64
CA ASN A 520 -27.28 -2.20 -3.94
C ASN A 520 -27.49 -0.93 -4.79
N ASN A 521 -26.50 -0.52 -5.61
CA ASN A 521 -26.67 0.65 -6.47
C ASN A 521 -27.57 0.30 -7.67
N ARG A 522 -28.55 1.16 -7.94
CA ARG A 522 -29.83 0.75 -8.56
C ARG A 522 -29.89 0.86 -10.08
N TYR A 523 -28.92 1.50 -10.74
CA TYR A 523 -28.98 1.75 -12.17
C TYR A 523 -27.66 1.59 -12.92
N GLY A 524 -26.51 1.85 -12.29
CA GLY A 524 -25.20 1.69 -12.92
C GLY A 524 -24.32 0.63 -12.26
N ALA A 525 -23.07 0.58 -12.70
CA ALA A 525 -22.06 -0.30 -12.15
C ALA A 525 -21.72 0.07 -10.70
N GLY A 526 -21.12 -0.87 -9.98
CA GLY A 526 -20.48 -0.59 -8.69
C GLY A 526 -19.33 0.39 -8.88
N ILE A 527 -18.41 0.08 -9.78
CA ILE A 527 -17.30 0.96 -10.18
C ILE A 527 -17.28 1.10 -11.70
N GLY A 528 -17.12 2.32 -12.20
CA GLY A 528 -17.05 2.61 -13.63
C GLY A 528 -15.83 3.45 -14.00
N LEU A 529 -15.00 2.95 -14.92
CA LEU A 529 -13.79 3.60 -15.42
C LEU A 529 -13.95 3.92 -16.91
N PHE A 530 -14.11 5.20 -17.27
CA PHE A 530 -14.47 5.62 -18.64
C PHE A 530 -13.49 6.61 -19.25
N TYR A 531 -12.75 6.21 -20.29
CA TYR A 531 -11.69 7.03 -20.90
C TYR A 531 -10.60 7.38 -19.87
N THR A 532 -10.09 6.38 -19.17
CA THR A 532 -9.17 6.54 -18.03
C THR A 532 -7.98 5.59 -18.13
N ARG A 533 -6.89 5.87 -17.42
CA ARG A 533 -5.70 5.02 -17.44
C ARG A 533 -4.99 5.00 -16.10
N PHE A 534 -4.21 3.96 -15.83
CA PHE A 534 -3.39 3.87 -14.62
C PHE A 534 -4.18 4.07 -13.31
N ASN A 535 -5.43 3.61 -13.23
CA ASN A 535 -6.19 3.63 -11.98
C ASN A 535 -6.13 2.28 -11.28
N TYR A 536 -6.25 2.32 -9.95
CA TYR A 536 -6.11 1.17 -9.06
C TYR A 536 -7.43 0.90 -8.36
N VAL A 537 -8.02 -0.26 -8.60
CA VAL A 537 -9.24 -0.73 -7.94
C VAL A 537 -8.88 -1.94 -7.09
N LEU A 538 -8.67 -1.72 -5.79
CA LEU A 538 -8.03 -2.70 -4.90
C LEU A 538 -8.94 -3.08 -3.73
N ASN A 539 -9.12 -4.37 -3.46
CA ASN A 539 -9.72 -4.87 -2.21
C ASN A 539 -11.13 -4.30 -1.90
N ASN A 540 -11.91 -3.92 -2.91
CA ASN A 540 -13.26 -3.40 -2.71
C ASN A 540 -14.27 -4.54 -2.57
N ASN A 541 -15.31 -4.31 -1.78
CA ASN A 541 -16.44 -5.20 -1.60
C ASN A 541 -17.64 -4.70 -2.41
N ILE A 542 -17.86 -5.30 -3.58
CA ILE A 542 -18.81 -4.83 -4.60
C ILE A 542 -19.94 -5.86 -4.74
N ILE A 543 -21.13 -5.55 -4.19
CA ILE A 543 -22.22 -6.54 -4.09
C ILE A 543 -23.55 -6.00 -4.60
N ASN A 544 -24.26 -6.80 -5.39
CA ASN A 544 -25.65 -6.55 -5.78
C ASN A 544 -25.85 -5.19 -6.49
N ASN A 545 -25.01 -4.89 -7.48
CA ASN A 545 -25.14 -3.69 -8.30
C ASN A 545 -25.93 -3.99 -9.57
N TYR A 546 -26.68 -3.00 -10.06
CA TYR A 546 -27.67 -3.22 -11.11
C TYR A 546 -27.08 -3.60 -12.47
N ASP A 547 -25.88 -3.10 -12.79
CA ASP A 547 -25.17 -3.41 -14.03
C ASP A 547 -24.06 -4.43 -13.75
N ALA A 548 -22.82 -4.18 -14.20
CA ALA A 548 -21.66 -4.96 -13.77
C ALA A 548 -21.16 -4.52 -12.38
N GLY A 549 -20.36 -5.38 -11.74
CA GLY A 549 -19.62 -5.00 -10.54
C GLY A 549 -18.63 -3.88 -10.85
N ILE A 550 -17.76 -4.13 -11.83
CA ILE A 550 -16.80 -3.17 -12.38
C ILE A 550 -16.96 -3.09 -13.90
N THR A 551 -17.02 -1.88 -14.44
CA THR A 551 -17.00 -1.63 -15.88
C THR A 551 -15.80 -0.76 -16.25
N ILE A 552 -15.05 -1.17 -17.27
CA ILE A 552 -14.03 -0.34 -17.93
C ILE A 552 -14.45 -0.11 -19.38
N SER A 553 -14.38 1.13 -19.85
CA SER A 553 -14.60 1.47 -21.26
C SER A 553 -13.60 2.50 -21.76
N CYS A 554 -12.98 2.21 -22.91
CA CYS A 554 -11.91 3.01 -23.51
C CYS A 554 -10.77 3.33 -22.52
N GLY A 555 -10.39 2.39 -21.65
CA GLY A 555 -9.38 2.57 -20.61
C GLY A 555 -8.21 1.60 -20.71
N PHE A 556 -7.01 2.06 -20.36
CA PHE A 556 -5.76 1.30 -20.55
C PHE A 556 -4.91 1.30 -19.28
N TYR A 557 -4.14 0.24 -19.03
CA TYR A 557 -3.23 0.16 -17.90
C TYR A 557 -3.89 0.33 -16.52
N ASN A 558 -5.16 -0.05 -16.38
CA ASN A 558 -5.81 -0.07 -15.06
C ASN A 558 -5.55 -1.42 -14.38
N ILE A 559 -5.48 -1.40 -13.05
CA ILE A 559 -5.24 -2.59 -12.22
C ILE A 559 -6.47 -2.84 -11.35
N ILE A 560 -7.04 -4.03 -11.46
CA ILE A 560 -8.16 -4.53 -10.65
C ILE A 560 -7.65 -5.71 -9.84
N LEU A 561 -7.38 -5.50 -8.54
CA LEU A 561 -6.70 -6.46 -7.67
C LEU A 561 -7.51 -6.77 -6.40
N GLY A 562 -7.65 -8.04 -6.04
CA GLY A 562 -8.11 -8.42 -4.70
C GLY A 562 -9.57 -8.07 -4.37
N ASN A 563 -10.39 -7.70 -5.36
CA ASN A 563 -11.77 -7.28 -5.12
C ASN A 563 -12.70 -8.49 -4.92
N ILE A 564 -13.71 -8.31 -4.07
CA ILE A 564 -14.80 -9.27 -3.89
C ILE A 564 -16.01 -8.73 -4.64
N ILE A 565 -16.41 -9.43 -5.70
CA ILE A 565 -17.45 -8.99 -6.63
C ILE A 565 -18.52 -10.06 -6.71
N SER A 566 -19.76 -9.74 -6.34
CA SER A 566 -20.83 -10.72 -6.40
C SER A 566 -22.23 -10.17 -6.60
N TYR A 567 -23.09 -11.02 -7.14
CA TYR A 567 -24.53 -10.74 -7.30
C TYR A 567 -24.84 -9.51 -8.16
N SER A 568 -23.91 -9.06 -9.01
CA SER A 568 -24.22 -8.05 -10.02
C SER A 568 -25.22 -8.64 -11.03
N ASN A 569 -26.18 -7.83 -11.52
CA ASN A 569 -27.21 -8.39 -12.42
C ASN A 569 -26.66 -8.78 -13.79
N ARG A 570 -25.53 -8.19 -14.20
CA ARG A 570 -24.78 -8.56 -15.41
C ARG A 570 -23.47 -9.21 -15.02
N ASP A 571 -22.35 -8.67 -15.48
CA ASP A 571 -21.03 -9.25 -15.28
C ASP A 571 -20.43 -8.90 -13.93
N GLY A 572 -19.48 -9.72 -13.47
CA GLY A 572 -18.59 -9.32 -12.39
C GLY A 572 -17.72 -8.13 -12.82
N ILE A 573 -16.92 -8.34 -13.86
CA ILE A 573 -16.06 -7.33 -14.48
C ILE A 573 -16.31 -7.31 -15.98
N SER A 574 -16.60 -6.14 -16.56
CA SER A 574 -16.76 -5.97 -18.01
C SER A 574 -15.72 -5.00 -18.58
N LEU A 575 -14.96 -5.45 -19.56
CA LEU A 575 -14.04 -4.67 -20.39
C LEU A 575 -14.72 -4.37 -21.73
N TRP A 576 -15.34 -3.21 -21.87
CA TRP A 576 -16.10 -2.85 -23.06
C TRP A 576 -15.40 -1.83 -23.98
N LYS A 577 -14.99 -2.28 -25.18
CA LYS A 577 -14.42 -1.49 -26.29
C LYS A 577 -13.09 -0.79 -25.99
N ASN A 578 -12.04 -1.24 -26.67
CA ASN A 578 -10.70 -0.67 -26.65
C ASN A 578 -10.15 -0.51 -25.23
N ASN A 579 -10.26 -1.57 -24.40
CA ASN A 579 -9.63 -1.60 -23.10
C ASN A 579 -8.41 -2.50 -23.14
N ASP A 580 -7.28 -1.95 -23.54
CA ASP A 580 -6.07 -2.75 -23.72
C ASP A 580 -5.10 -2.57 -22.56
N PHE A 581 -4.23 -3.56 -22.33
CA PHE A 581 -3.16 -3.51 -21.32
C PHE A 581 -3.66 -3.36 -19.87
N ASN A 582 -4.86 -3.84 -19.53
CA ASN A 582 -5.33 -3.85 -18.14
C ASN A 582 -4.93 -5.16 -17.44
N GLU A 583 -4.79 -5.09 -16.12
CA GLU A 583 -4.52 -6.26 -15.27
C GLU A 583 -5.71 -6.53 -14.34
N ILE A 584 -6.20 -7.77 -14.37
CA ILE A 584 -7.27 -8.26 -13.51
C ILE A 584 -6.72 -9.45 -12.74
N ASN A 585 -6.46 -9.28 -11.45
CA ASN A 585 -5.81 -10.33 -10.65
C ASN A 585 -6.33 -10.47 -9.21
N GLU A 586 -6.22 -11.69 -8.68
CA GLU A 586 -6.59 -12.04 -7.30
C GLU A 586 -8.02 -11.65 -6.89
N ASN A 587 -8.93 -11.44 -7.83
CA ASN A 587 -10.32 -11.11 -7.54
C ASN A 587 -11.13 -12.37 -7.24
N VAL A 588 -12.10 -12.24 -6.34
CA VAL A 588 -13.12 -13.25 -6.07
C VAL A 588 -14.42 -12.81 -6.71
N ILE A 589 -14.80 -13.46 -7.80
CA ILE A 589 -15.91 -13.06 -8.67
C ILE A 589 -16.96 -14.18 -8.68
N SER A 590 -18.15 -13.89 -8.15
CA SER A 590 -19.14 -14.95 -8.01
C SER A 590 -20.61 -14.55 -8.12
N ASN A 591 -21.45 -15.50 -8.54
CA ASN A 591 -22.91 -15.34 -8.55
C ASN A 591 -23.40 -14.12 -9.35
N ASN A 592 -22.70 -13.71 -10.41
CA ASN A 592 -23.16 -12.63 -11.28
C ASN A 592 -24.14 -13.17 -12.33
N GLY A 593 -25.05 -12.32 -12.79
CA GLY A 593 -26.18 -12.73 -13.64
C GLY A 593 -25.79 -13.11 -15.06
N GLU A 594 -24.66 -12.60 -15.54
CA GLU A 594 -24.03 -12.93 -16.83
C GLU A 594 -22.63 -13.50 -16.55
N ASP A 595 -21.56 -12.86 -17.00
CA ASP A 595 -20.23 -13.44 -16.97
C ASP A 595 -19.44 -13.06 -15.72
N GLY A 596 -18.50 -13.90 -15.31
CA GLY A 596 -17.53 -13.50 -14.28
C GLY A 596 -16.69 -12.33 -14.78
N ILE A 597 -16.03 -12.54 -15.92
CA ILE A 597 -15.27 -11.52 -16.64
C ILE A 597 -15.68 -11.53 -18.11
N ASP A 598 -16.21 -10.41 -18.61
CA ASP A 598 -16.52 -10.17 -20.02
C ASP A 598 -15.43 -9.30 -20.67
N ILE A 599 -14.86 -9.78 -21.77
CA ILE A 599 -13.85 -9.07 -22.56
C ILE A 599 -14.38 -8.83 -23.97
N TRP A 600 -14.94 -7.63 -24.18
CA TRP A 600 -15.58 -7.24 -25.43
C TRP A 600 -14.74 -6.21 -26.20
N GLU A 601 -14.31 -6.56 -27.42
CA GLU A 601 -13.49 -5.71 -28.31
C GLU A 601 -12.28 -5.09 -27.57
N SER A 602 -11.56 -5.91 -26.79
CA SER A 602 -10.46 -5.47 -25.92
C SER A 602 -9.31 -6.48 -25.93
N SER A 603 -8.07 -6.02 -26.09
CA SER A 603 -6.90 -6.86 -26.42
C SER A 603 -5.72 -6.62 -25.46
N GLU A 604 -4.72 -7.51 -25.46
CA GLU A 604 -3.48 -7.30 -24.66
C GLU A 604 -3.70 -7.18 -23.14
N ASN A 605 -4.78 -7.74 -22.60
CA ASN A 605 -5.05 -7.74 -21.16
C ASN A 605 -4.45 -8.97 -20.44
N LEU A 606 -4.13 -8.80 -19.16
CA LEU A 606 -3.62 -9.85 -18.29
C LEU A 606 -4.70 -10.22 -17.25
N ILE A 607 -5.16 -11.47 -17.28
CA ILE A 607 -6.17 -11.99 -16.36
C ILE A 607 -5.59 -13.17 -15.60
N PHE A 608 -5.25 -12.99 -14.33
CA PHE A 608 -4.54 -14.03 -13.60
C PHE A 608 -4.84 -14.14 -12.11
N ASN A 609 -4.68 -15.34 -11.55
CA ASN A 609 -4.90 -15.61 -10.12
C ASN A 609 -6.30 -15.25 -9.60
N ASN A 610 -7.31 -15.14 -10.45
CA ASN A 610 -8.68 -14.86 -10.01
C ASN A 610 -9.40 -16.15 -9.61
N THR A 611 -10.34 -16.05 -8.67
CA THR A 611 -11.31 -17.11 -8.36
C THR A 611 -12.66 -16.72 -8.94
N ILE A 612 -13.12 -17.44 -9.95
CA ILE A 612 -14.33 -17.13 -10.73
C ILE A 612 -15.30 -18.29 -10.63
N THR A 613 -16.42 -18.09 -9.92
CA THR A 613 -17.33 -19.18 -9.55
C THR A 613 -18.81 -18.85 -9.65
N GLU A 614 -19.63 -19.82 -10.04
CA GLU A 614 -21.10 -19.68 -10.07
C GLU A 614 -21.61 -18.52 -10.95
N ASN A 615 -20.98 -18.26 -12.09
CA ASN A 615 -21.45 -17.31 -13.12
C ASN A 615 -21.94 -18.08 -14.36
N TYR A 616 -22.57 -17.38 -15.32
CA TYR A 616 -23.01 -18.00 -16.58
C TYR A 616 -21.78 -18.46 -17.40
N ASN A 617 -20.96 -17.54 -17.90
CA ASN A 617 -19.58 -17.88 -18.27
C ASN A 617 -18.63 -17.47 -17.14
N GLY A 618 -17.56 -18.21 -16.91
CA GLY A 618 -16.47 -17.76 -16.05
C GLY A 618 -15.76 -16.58 -16.70
N ILE A 619 -15.24 -16.77 -17.91
CA ILE A 619 -14.64 -15.71 -18.73
C ILE A 619 -15.21 -15.79 -20.16
N ASP A 620 -15.67 -14.66 -20.70
CA ASP A 620 -16.11 -14.52 -22.09
C ASP A 620 -15.18 -13.61 -22.89
N LEU A 621 -14.87 -14.00 -24.13
CA LEU A 621 -14.05 -13.23 -25.06
C LEU A 621 -14.79 -13.06 -26.39
N PHE A 622 -15.13 -11.81 -26.71
CA PHE A 622 -15.81 -11.41 -27.93
C PHE A 622 -14.98 -10.39 -28.72
N SER A 623 -14.52 -10.74 -29.93
CA SER A 623 -13.66 -9.87 -30.76
C SER A 623 -12.43 -9.31 -30.02
N SER A 624 -11.81 -10.14 -29.18
CA SER A 624 -10.78 -9.76 -28.21
C SER A 624 -9.54 -10.64 -28.40
N SER A 625 -8.41 -10.04 -28.77
CA SER A 625 -7.20 -10.78 -29.21
C SER A 625 -6.00 -10.52 -28.30
N ASN A 626 -4.98 -11.38 -28.37
CA ASN A 626 -3.71 -11.19 -27.64
C ASN A 626 -3.83 -11.04 -26.11
N ASN A 627 -4.92 -11.50 -25.49
CA ASN A 627 -5.04 -11.52 -24.04
C ASN A 627 -4.32 -12.74 -23.44
N LYS A 628 -3.83 -12.60 -22.21
CA LYS A 628 -3.21 -13.69 -21.44
C LYS A 628 -4.05 -14.04 -20.23
N ILE A 629 -4.45 -15.31 -20.14
CA ILE A 629 -5.30 -15.85 -19.07
C ILE A 629 -4.57 -16.99 -18.37
N SER A 630 -4.13 -16.80 -17.13
CA SER A 630 -3.32 -17.79 -16.42
C SER A 630 -3.47 -17.79 -14.91
N GLY A 631 -3.28 -18.91 -14.22
CA GLY A 631 -3.34 -18.99 -12.75
C GLY A 631 -4.76 -18.89 -12.17
N ASN A 632 -5.82 -18.85 -12.98
CA ASN A 632 -7.17 -18.63 -12.50
C ASN A 632 -7.82 -19.95 -12.01
N TYR A 633 -8.64 -19.84 -10.97
CA TYR A 633 -9.56 -20.89 -10.53
C TYR A 633 -10.93 -20.62 -11.12
N ILE A 634 -11.32 -21.41 -12.12
CA ILE A 634 -12.58 -21.27 -12.85
C ILE A 634 -13.44 -22.47 -12.51
N LEU A 635 -14.43 -22.27 -11.63
CA LEU A 635 -15.17 -23.38 -11.05
C LEU A 635 -16.69 -23.17 -10.98
N ASN A 636 -17.46 -24.25 -11.12
CA ASN A 636 -18.92 -24.22 -10.99
C ASN A 636 -19.65 -23.18 -11.88
N ASN A 637 -19.07 -22.80 -13.03
CA ASN A 637 -19.74 -21.93 -14.01
C ASN A 637 -20.51 -22.79 -15.04
N GLU A 638 -21.50 -22.21 -15.73
CA GLU A 638 -22.17 -22.93 -16.82
C GLU A 638 -21.20 -23.20 -17.98
N LYS A 639 -20.39 -22.20 -18.34
CA LYS A 639 -19.18 -22.40 -19.13
C LYS A 639 -17.95 -21.86 -18.40
N GLY A 640 -16.82 -22.56 -18.46
CA GLY A 640 -15.56 -22.07 -17.87
C GLY A 640 -15.02 -20.86 -18.62
N ILE A 641 -14.53 -21.07 -19.85
CA ILE A 641 -14.14 -19.99 -20.77
C ILE A 641 -14.85 -20.14 -22.12
N ASN A 642 -15.38 -19.05 -22.66
CA ASN A 642 -16.03 -19.00 -23.98
C ASN A 642 -15.31 -17.98 -24.88
N ILE A 643 -14.81 -18.41 -26.04
CA ILE A 643 -14.03 -17.58 -26.98
C ILE A 643 -14.68 -17.62 -28.38
N ILE A 644 -15.16 -16.47 -28.84
CA ILE A 644 -15.95 -16.35 -30.08
C ILE A 644 -15.58 -15.09 -30.89
N GLU A 645 -16.07 -15.03 -32.13
CA GLU A 645 -16.12 -13.80 -32.95
C GLU A 645 -14.77 -13.10 -33.16
N LEU A 646 -13.82 -13.79 -33.80
CA LEU A 646 -12.49 -13.27 -34.16
C LEU A 646 -11.57 -12.94 -32.97
N SER A 647 -11.80 -13.56 -31.82
CA SER A 647 -10.91 -13.50 -30.65
C SER A 647 -9.71 -14.43 -30.82
N ASN A 648 -8.63 -13.95 -31.44
CA ASN A 648 -7.48 -14.78 -31.83
C ASN A 648 -6.22 -14.45 -31.02
N GLU A 649 -5.24 -15.35 -31.09
CA GLU A 649 -3.89 -15.14 -30.52
C GLU A 649 -3.89 -14.92 -29.00
N ASN A 650 -4.97 -15.31 -28.32
CA ASN A 650 -5.01 -15.34 -26.86
C ASN A 650 -4.20 -16.55 -26.35
N LYS A 651 -3.60 -16.40 -25.16
CA LYS A 651 -2.83 -17.45 -24.47
C LYS A 651 -3.53 -17.83 -23.17
N ILE A 652 -3.97 -19.07 -23.08
CA ILE A 652 -4.72 -19.61 -21.95
C ILE A 652 -3.95 -20.81 -21.39
N PHE A 653 -3.30 -20.66 -20.25
CA PHE A 653 -2.47 -21.72 -19.68
C PHE A 653 -2.39 -21.58 -18.16
N HIS A 654 -2.03 -22.65 -17.45
CA HIS A 654 -1.92 -22.66 -15.97
C HIS A 654 -3.22 -22.27 -15.26
N ASN A 655 -4.39 -22.59 -15.81
CA ASN A 655 -5.67 -22.38 -15.11
C ASN A 655 -6.21 -23.69 -14.54
N ASN A 656 -6.99 -23.61 -13.46
CA ASN A 656 -7.71 -24.74 -12.88
C ASN A 656 -9.18 -24.68 -13.29
N PHE A 657 -9.62 -25.65 -14.09
CA PHE A 657 -11.01 -25.85 -14.46
C PHE A 657 -11.64 -26.94 -13.58
N LEU A 658 -12.67 -26.57 -12.81
CA LEU A 658 -13.28 -27.47 -11.81
C LEU A 658 -14.81 -27.44 -11.85
N ASN A 659 -15.46 -28.58 -12.04
CA ASN A 659 -16.92 -28.73 -11.96
C ASN A 659 -17.72 -27.72 -12.81
N ASN A 660 -17.18 -27.25 -13.93
CA ASN A 660 -17.94 -26.43 -14.87
C ASN A 660 -18.87 -27.34 -15.68
N THR A 661 -20.04 -26.84 -16.09
CA THR A 661 -20.94 -27.66 -16.93
C THR A 661 -20.36 -27.88 -18.33
N ASN A 662 -19.70 -26.86 -18.87
CA ASN A 662 -18.84 -26.94 -20.04
C ASN A 662 -17.50 -26.27 -19.71
N TYR A 663 -16.38 -26.98 -19.80
CA TYR A 663 -15.09 -26.45 -19.36
C TYR A 663 -14.57 -25.32 -20.26
N ALA A 664 -14.71 -25.46 -21.57
CA ALA A 664 -14.26 -24.46 -22.54
C ALA A 664 -15.00 -24.57 -23.88
N TYR A 665 -15.13 -23.45 -24.59
CA TYR A 665 -15.52 -23.40 -26.00
C TYR A 665 -14.67 -22.35 -26.73
N ASP A 666 -14.06 -22.73 -27.84
CA ASP A 666 -13.20 -21.86 -28.64
C ASP A 666 -13.35 -22.19 -30.13
N GLU A 667 -14.00 -21.30 -30.87
CA GLU A 667 -14.15 -21.38 -32.34
C GLU A 667 -13.14 -20.52 -33.11
N CYS A 668 -12.20 -19.89 -32.40
CA CYS A 668 -11.17 -19.01 -32.94
C CYS A 668 -9.81 -19.71 -32.97
N ASN A 669 -8.71 -18.96 -33.14
CA ASN A 669 -7.35 -19.51 -33.17
C ASN A 669 -6.54 -19.03 -31.96
N ASN A 670 -6.43 -19.87 -30.92
CA ASN A 670 -5.78 -19.51 -29.64
C ASN A 670 -4.88 -20.64 -29.13
N SER A 671 -3.97 -20.31 -28.19
CA SER A 671 -3.11 -21.30 -27.53
C SER A 671 -3.67 -21.65 -26.15
N TRP A 672 -3.83 -22.95 -25.88
CA TRP A 672 -4.33 -23.48 -24.61
C TRP A 672 -3.23 -24.12 -23.75
N ASP A 673 -1.97 -23.83 -24.07
CA ASP A 673 -0.80 -24.21 -23.30
C ASP A 673 0.37 -23.23 -23.54
N ASP A 674 1.41 -23.30 -22.71
CA ASP A 674 2.64 -22.51 -22.82
C ASP A 674 3.85 -23.36 -23.31
N GLY A 675 3.56 -24.49 -23.95
CA GLY A 675 4.59 -25.40 -24.46
C GLY A 675 5.26 -26.25 -23.37
N TYR A 676 5.98 -27.29 -23.80
CA TYR A 676 6.73 -28.16 -22.88
C TYR A 676 8.11 -27.56 -22.51
N PRO A 677 8.55 -27.63 -21.25
CA PRO A 677 7.88 -28.25 -20.09
C PRO A 677 7.00 -27.28 -19.28
N SER A 678 6.75 -26.04 -19.76
CA SER A 678 5.89 -25.07 -19.04
C SER A 678 4.49 -25.64 -18.78
N GLY A 679 3.95 -26.42 -19.70
CA GLY A 679 2.68 -27.13 -19.55
C GLY A 679 1.46 -26.31 -19.95
N GLY A 680 0.28 -26.89 -19.70
CA GLY A 680 -1.02 -26.40 -20.10
C GLY A 680 -1.92 -26.02 -18.93
N ASN A 681 -3.19 -26.39 -18.98
CA ASN A 681 -4.16 -26.15 -17.91
C ASN A 681 -4.45 -27.45 -17.14
N TYR A 682 -5.05 -27.31 -15.96
CA TYR A 682 -5.60 -28.44 -15.22
C TYR A 682 -7.12 -28.54 -15.47
N TRP A 683 -7.58 -29.75 -15.76
CA TRP A 683 -8.98 -30.07 -16.01
C TRP A 683 -9.39 -31.24 -15.11
N ASP A 684 -10.41 -31.08 -14.27
CA ASP A 684 -10.84 -32.15 -13.36
C ASP A 684 -11.55 -33.32 -14.06
N ASP A 685 -11.96 -33.15 -15.32
CA ASP A 685 -12.45 -34.23 -16.17
C ASP A 685 -11.38 -34.88 -17.06
N TYR A 686 -10.12 -34.47 -16.93
CA TYR A 686 -9.03 -35.07 -17.70
C TYR A 686 -8.78 -36.51 -17.27
N ILE A 687 -8.81 -37.42 -18.24
CA ILE A 687 -8.63 -38.87 -18.06
C ILE A 687 -7.50 -39.43 -18.93
N GLY A 688 -6.62 -38.57 -19.44
CA GLY A 688 -5.50 -38.97 -20.29
C GLY A 688 -4.39 -39.71 -19.51
N GLU A 689 -3.41 -40.20 -20.27
CA GLU A 689 -2.23 -40.89 -19.74
C GLU A 689 -1.06 -39.93 -19.59
N ASP A 690 -0.27 -40.11 -18.52
CA ASP A 690 1.06 -39.55 -18.29
C ASP A 690 2.03 -40.74 -18.28
N VAL A 691 2.70 -40.96 -19.42
CA VAL A 691 3.49 -42.16 -19.72
C VAL A 691 4.89 -42.05 -19.14
N ASP A 692 5.48 -40.86 -19.13
CA ASP A 692 6.82 -40.61 -18.60
C ASP A 692 6.84 -40.21 -17.11
N GLY A 693 5.66 -39.91 -16.54
CA GLY A 693 5.46 -39.68 -15.11
C GLY A 693 5.96 -38.31 -14.66
N ASP A 694 6.03 -37.34 -15.55
CA ASP A 694 6.53 -36.00 -15.26
C ASP A 694 5.44 -35.04 -14.70
N GLY A 695 4.19 -35.51 -14.57
CA GLY A 695 3.06 -34.75 -14.05
C GLY A 695 2.29 -33.98 -15.12
N ILE A 696 2.71 -34.04 -16.39
CA ILE A 696 2.05 -33.47 -17.55
C ILE A 696 1.47 -34.62 -18.39
N GLY A 697 0.20 -34.52 -18.77
CA GLY A 697 -0.46 -35.52 -19.58
C GLY A 697 0.04 -35.56 -21.02
N ASP A 698 0.33 -36.75 -21.53
CA ASP A 698 0.76 -37.01 -22.91
C ASP A 698 -0.40 -37.02 -23.92
N THR A 699 -1.64 -37.07 -23.43
CA THR A 699 -2.84 -37.05 -24.27
C THR A 699 -3.40 -35.64 -24.34
N PRO A 700 -3.41 -34.96 -25.51
CA PRO A 700 -3.96 -33.61 -25.61
C PRO A 700 -5.43 -33.54 -25.20
N TYR A 701 -5.81 -32.47 -24.49
CA TYR A 701 -7.20 -32.13 -24.18
C TYR A 701 -7.80 -31.31 -25.33
N LEU A 702 -8.92 -31.76 -25.89
CA LEU A 702 -9.56 -31.12 -27.05
C LEU A 702 -10.50 -30.00 -26.61
N ILE A 703 -10.40 -28.82 -27.24
CA ILE A 703 -11.29 -27.69 -26.96
C ILE A 703 -12.42 -27.65 -28.01
N PRO A 704 -13.69 -27.80 -27.62
CA PRO A 704 -14.82 -27.73 -28.55
C PRO A 704 -14.93 -26.37 -29.26
N GLY A 705 -15.37 -26.38 -30.53
CA GLY A 705 -15.63 -25.16 -31.33
C GLY A 705 -14.71 -25.02 -32.55
N GLY A 706 -13.49 -25.56 -32.47
CA GLY A 706 -12.50 -25.53 -33.54
C GLY A 706 -11.50 -26.69 -33.43
N ASP A 707 -10.26 -26.44 -33.86
CA ASP A 707 -9.15 -27.41 -33.82
C ASP A 707 -8.17 -27.15 -32.65
N ASN A 708 -8.53 -26.26 -31.72
CA ASN A 708 -7.68 -25.91 -30.58
C ASN A 708 -7.57 -27.07 -29.58
N VAL A 709 -6.38 -27.21 -28.99
CA VAL A 709 -6.09 -28.24 -28.00
C VAL A 709 -5.16 -27.67 -26.94
N ASP A 710 -5.32 -28.13 -25.71
CA ASP A 710 -4.28 -28.07 -24.70
C ASP A 710 -3.41 -29.32 -24.88
N ARG A 711 -2.16 -29.14 -25.30
CA ARG A 711 -1.26 -30.26 -25.61
C ARG A 711 -0.62 -30.89 -24.39
N TYR A 712 -0.60 -30.16 -23.27
CA TYR A 712 0.19 -30.50 -22.08
C TYR A 712 -0.67 -30.33 -20.82
N PRO A 713 -1.86 -30.95 -20.73
CA PRO A 713 -2.75 -30.79 -19.57
C PRO A 713 -2.09 -31.32 -18.30
N PHE A 714 -2.22 -30.62 -17.18
CA PHE A 714 -1.63 -31.07 -15.92
C PHE A 714 -2.43 -32.21 -15.29
N MET A 715 -1.72 -33.17 -14.68
CA MET A 715 -2.32 -34.33 -13.99
C MET A 715 -2.86 -34.00 -12.59
N LYS A 716 -2.41 -32.89 -12.00
CA LYS A 716 -2.81 -32.44 -10.66
C LYS A 716 -3.19 -30.96 -10.66
N LEU A 717 -4.08 -30.59 -9.74
CA LEU A 717 -4.47 -29.22 -9.46
C LEU A 717 -3.21 -28.37 -9.19
N ASN A 718 -3.11 -27.19 -9.82
CA ASN A 718 -1.92 -26.33 -9.79
C ASN A 718 -0.62 -27.02 -10.24
N GLY A 719 -0.67 -27.96 -11.19
CA GLY A 719 0.50 -28.76 -11.58
C GLY A 719 1.71 -27.96 -12.11
N TRP A 720 1.51 -26.69 -12.51
CA TRP A 720 2.59 -25.77 -12.91
C TRP A 720 3.36 -25.16 -11.74
N ASN A 721 2.81 -25.21 -10.52
CA ASN A 721 3.53 -24.80 -9.32
C ASN A 721 4.46 -25.94 -8.92
N ASN A 722 5.77 -25.68 -9.03
CA ASN A 722 6.79 -26.65 -8.67
C ASN A 722 7.64 -26.17 -7.48
N THR A 723 7.69 -26.97 -6.42
CA THR A 723 8.50 -26.73 -5.23
C THR A 723 9.79 -27.51 -5.34
N ARG A 724 10.93 -26.85 -5.06
CA ARG A 724 12.24 -27.52 -5.10
C ARG A 724 12.27 -28.79 -4.23
N PRO A 725 13.06 -29.81 -4.60
CA PRO A 725 13.17 -31.03 -3.83
C PRO A 725 13.69 -30.79 -2.42
N ASN A 726 13.26 -31.65 -1.49
CA ASN A 726 13.79 -31.63 -0.13
C ASN A 726 15.27 -31.99 -0.14
N GLN A 727 16.01 -31.42 0.82
CA GLN A 727 17.42 -31.76 1.05
C GLN A 727 17.58 -33.28 1.25
N PRO A 728 18.46 -33.96 0.50
CA PRO A 728 18.70 -35.38 0.65
C PRO A 728 19.22 -35.74 2.04
N ILE A 729 18.66 -36.77 2.66
CA ILE A 729 19.15 -37.26 3.96
C ILE A 729 20.13 -38.40 3.72
N ILE A 730 21.39 -38.19 4.11
CA ILE A 730 22.47 -39.17 3.97
C ILE A 730 22.62 -39.95 5.27
N THR A 731 22.50 -41.28 5.22
CA THR A 731 22.75 -42.17 6.36
C THR A 731 23.74 -43.26 6.02
N GLY A 732 24.59 -43.61 6.98
CA GLY A 732 25.60 -44.65 6.81
C GLY A 732 26.68 -44.55 7.90
N PRO A 733 27.76 -45.35 7.80
CA PRO A 733 28.85 -45.31 8.75
C PRO A 733 29.57 -43.96 8.76
N THR A 734 29.66 -43.31 9.93
CA THR A 734 30.40 -42.05 10.13
C THR A 734 31.88 -42.26 10.48
N SER A 735 32.31 -43.53 10.57
CA SER A 735 33.74 -43.86 10.66
C SER A 735 34.07 -45.19 10.00
N GLY A 736 35.30 -45.31 9.51
CA GLY A 736 35.72 -46.48 8.74
C GLY A 736 37.22 -46.72 8.69
N LYS A 737 37.62 -47.78 7.98
CA LYS A 737 39.02 -48.15 7.71
C LYS A 737 39.35 -47.88 6.24
N ILE A 738 40.61 -47.54 5.99
CA ILE A 738 41.14 -47.30 4.64
C ILE A 738 40.90 -48.54 3.76
N GLY A 739 40.37 -48.32 2.55
CA GLY A 739 40.16 -49.36 1.53
C GLY A 739 39.02 -50.33 1.81
N ILE A 740 38.22 -50.11 2.86
CA ILE A 740 36.97 -50.83 3.09
C ILE A 740 35.83 -50.02 2.47
N GLU A 741 34.96 -50.73 1.77
CA GLU A 741 33.78 -50.19 1.14
C GLU A 741 32.61 -50.19 2.12
N TYR A 742 31.89 -49.06 2.19
CA TYR A 742 30.76 -48.84 3.07
C TYR A 742 29.53 -48.44 2.24
N GLU A 743 28.38 -49.00 2.60
CA GLU A 743 27.08 -48.63 2.01
C GLU A 743 26.55 -47.36 2.68
N TYR A 744 26.10 -46.42 1.87
CA TYR A 744 25.40 -45.21 2.26
C TYR A 744 24.04 -45.17 1.58
N ASN A 745 23.02 -44.79 2.37
CA ASN A 745 21.66 -44.61 1.90
C ASN A 745 21.37 -43.12 1.78
N PHE A 746 20.73 -42.74 0.68
CA PHE A 746 20.32 -41.39 0.36
C PHE A 746 18.80 -41.39 0.26
N SER A 747 18.12 -40.87 1.27
CA SER A 747 16.68 -40.67 1.23
C SER A 747 16.39 -39.37 0.49
N ILE A 748 15.66 -39.47 -0.60
CA ILE A 748 15.32 -38.34 -1.49
C ILE A 748 13.82 -38.17 -1.55
N SER A 749 13.34 -36.93 -1.49
CA SER A 749 11.91 -36.63 -1.54
C SER A 749 11.65 -35.26 -2.12
N ASP A 750 10.53 -35.14 -2.77
CA ASP A 750 10.02 -33.92 -3.39
C ASP A 750 8.66 -33.56 -2.77
N PRO A 751 8.40 -32.30 -2.38
CA PRO A 751 7.11 -31.87 -1.84
C PRO A 751 5.94 -32.11 -2.79
N ASP A 752 6.21 -32.00 -4.09
CA ASP A 752 5.26 -32.10 -5.18
C ASP A 752 5.07 -33.53 -5.72
N GLY A 753 5.92 -34.45 -5.25
CA GLY A 753 5.88 -35.86 -5.63
C GLY A 753 6.69 -36.18 -6.90
N ASP A 754 7.43 -35.20 -7.41
CA ASP A 754 8.13 -35.27 -8.69
C ASP A 754 9.23 -36.35 -8.73
N LEU A 755 9.58 -36.76 -9.96
CA LEU A 755 10.71 -37.67 -10.19
C LEU A 755 12.04 -36.96 -9.91
N LEU A 756 12.95 -37.67 -9.24
CA LEU A 756 14.21 -37.09 -8.74
C LEU A 756 15.44 -37.72 -9.38
N TRP A 757 16.40 -36.88 -9.73
CA TRP A 757 17.78 -37.27 -9.99
C TRP A 757 18.64 -36.89 -8.79
N ILE A 758 19.61 -37.74 -8.45
CA ILE A 758 20.56 -37.49 -7.36
C ILE A 758 21.98 -37.29 -7.91
N HIS A 759 22.69 -36.33 -7.35
CA HIS A 759 24.10 -36.10 -7.58
C HIS A 759 24.86 -36.23 -6.25
N ILE A 760 25.94 -37.02 -6.24
CA ILE A 760 26.72 -37.29 -5.04
C ILE A 760 28.17 -36.87 -5.24
N ASP A 761 28.67 -36.07 -4.31
CA ASP A 761 30.07 -35.69 -4.18
C ASP A 761 30.67 -36.35 -2.93
N TRP A 762 31.72 -37.14 -3.16
CA TRP A 762 32.42 -37.89 -2.10
C TRP A 762 33.65 -37.16 -1.54
N GLU A 763 33.86 -35.88 -1.91
CA GLU A 763 35.04 -35.04 -1.66
C GLU A 763 36.36 -35.68 -2.15
N HIS A 764 36.93 -35.10 -3.22
CA HIS A 764 38.15 -35.54 -3.93
C HIS A 764 38.03 -36.84 -4.77
N GLY A 765 36.80 -37.29 -5.06
CA GLY A 765 36.51 -38.21 -6.17
C GLY A 765 36.20 -37.48 -7.48
N THR A 766 36.15 -38.19 -8.61
CA THR A 766 35.47 -37.67 -9.81
C THR A 766 34.03 -37.30 -9.43
N PRO A 767 33.52 -36.11 -9.80
CA PRO A 767 32.14 -35.72 -9.54
C PRO A 767 31.18 -36.83 -10.01
N GLY A 768 30.21 -37.21 -9.18
CA GLY A 768 29.16 -38.14 -9.60
C GLY A 768 28.40 -37.59 -10.81
N LYS A 769 27.93 -38.45 -11.70
CA LYS A 769 26.89 -38.03 -12.67
C LYS A 769 25.56 -37.92 -11.94
N TRP A 770 24.64 -37.12 -12.47
CA TRP A 770 23.24 -37.23 -12.10
C TRP A 770 22.75 -38.65 -12.39
N ASP A 771 22.14 -39.29 -11.41
CA ASP A 771 21.60 -40.65 -11.49
C ASP A 771 20.11 -40.61 -11.16
N GLY A 772 19.29 -41.34 -11.92
CA GLY A 772 17.81 -41.25 -11.87
C GLY A 772 17.15 -41.47 -13.25
N PRO A 773 15.84 -41.23 -13.38
CA PRO A 773 14.93 -40.72 -12.34
C PRO A 773 14.55 -41.78 -11.28
N PHE A 774 14.26 -41.31 -10.07
CA PHE A 774 13.73 -42.09 -8.95
C PHE A 774 12.42 -41.47 -8.44
N PRO A 775 11.41 -42.26 -8.04
CA PRO A 775 10.20 -41.71 -7.41
C PRO A 775 10.51 -40.92 -6.12
N SER A 776 9.77 -39.84 -5.86
CA SER A 776 9.82 -39.13 -4.57
C SER A 776 9.61 -40.10 -3.39
N GLY A 777 10.41 -39.95 -2.33
CA GLY A 777 10.43 -40.83 -1.16
C GLY A 777 11.36 -42.05 -1.30
N SER A 778 12.07 -42.19 -2.41
CA SER A 778 13.02 -43.29 -2.63
C SER A 778 14.23 -43.24 -1.70
N ILE A 779 14.78 -44.42 -1.40
CA ILE A 779 16.08 -44.56 -0.73
C ILE A 779 17.06 -45.16 -1.74
N VAL A 780 17.99 -44.34 -2.23
CA VAL A 780 19.01 -44.75 -3.19
C VAL A 780 20.28 -45.19 -2.43
N LYS A 781 20.95 -46.24 -2.90
CA LYS A 781 22.09 -46.85 -2.21
C LYS A 781 23.36 -46.79 -3.04
N TYR A 782 24.43 -46.31 -2.43
CA TYR A 782 25.75 -46.32 -3.05
C TYR A 782 26.82 -46.81 -2.09
N ASN A 783 27.82 -47.48 -2.66
CA ASN A 783 28.97 -47.98 -1.93
C ASN A 783 30.19 -47.11 -2.23
N TYR A 784 30.97 -46.75 -1.20
CA TYR A 784 32.19 -45.97 -1.39
C TYR A 784 33.31 -46.40 -0.44
N SER A 785 34.56 -46.19 -0.86
CA SER A 785 35.76 -46.46 -0.05
C SER A 785 36.80 -45.35 -0.16
N TRP A 786 37.38 -44.96 0.97
CA TRP A 786 38.43 -43.95 1.03
C TRP A 786 39.82 -44.57 1.00
N LYS A 787 40.69 -44.02 0.14
CA LYS A 787 42.09 -44.48 -0.05
C LYS A 787 43.09 -43.80 0.88
N LYS A 788 42.70 -42.71 1.54
CA LYS A 788 43.55 -41.93 2.44
C LYS A 788 42.86 -41.78 3.80
N LYS A 789 43.66 -41.50 4.82
CA LYS A 789 43.16 -41.06 6.13
C LYS A 789 42.69 -39.62 6.02
N GLY A 790 41.65 -39.27 6.74
CA GLY A 790 41.09 -37.93 6.75
C GLY A 790 39.69 -37.92 7.34
N THR A 791 39.17 -36.72 7.50
CA THR A 791 37.75 -36.44 7.67
C THR A 791 37.24 -35.98 6.31
N TYR A 792 36.14 -36.56 5.87
CA TYR A 792 35.54 -36.32 4.55
C TYR A 792 34.08 -35.96 4.72
N THR A 793 33.58 -35.08 3.87
CA THR A 793 32.16 -34.72 3.81
C THR A 793 31.55 -35.34 2.57
N ILE A 794 30.66 -36.31 2.75
CA ILE A 794 29.77 -36.75 1.67
C ILE A 794 28.75 -35.65 1.48
N ARG A 795 28.56 -35.18 0.25
CA ARG A 795 27.51 -34.22 -0.11
C ARG A 795 26.60 -34.82 -1.17
N ALA A 796 25.30 -34.62 -1.05
CA ALA A 796 24.35 -35.02 -2.08
C ALA A 796 23.33 -33.92 -2.35
N GLN A 797 22.93 -33.78 -3.60
CA GLN A 797 21.92 -32.84 -4.06
C GLN A 797 20.95 -33.59 -4.98
N THR A 798 19.67 -33.23 -4.93
CA THR A 798 18.66 -33.76 -5.85
C THR A 798 18.16 -32.69 -6.81
N MET A 799 17.68 -33.12 -7.96
CA MET A 799 17.04 -32.31 -8.99
C MET A 799 15.70 -32.96 -9.32
N ASP A 800 14.61 -32.20 -9.38
CA ASP A 800 13.32 -32.70 -9.89
C ASP A 800 13.29 -32.78 -11.43
N SER A 801 12.18 -33.27 -11.98
CA SER A 801 11.89 -33.33 -13.41
C SER A 801 11.79 -31.95 -14.07
N ASN A 802 11.52 -30.93 -13.28
CA ASN A 802 11.41 -29.54 -13.68
C ASN A 802 12.76 -28.78 -13.63
N GLY A 803 13.82 -29.42 -13.13
CA GLY A 803 15.18 -28.88 -13.06
C GLY A 803 15.51 -28.06 -11.81
N LEU A 804 14.61 -27.97 -10.81
CA LEU A 804 14.95 -27.30 -9.54
C LEU A 804 15.83 -28.21 -8.68
N LEU A 805 16.83 -27.59 -8.07
CA LEU A 805 17.80 -28.26 -7.23
C LEU A 805 17.43 -28.14 -5.75
N SER A 806 17.62 -29.20 -4.97
CA SER A 806 17.57 -29.17 -3.52
C SER A 806 18.74 -28.40 -2.91
N GLU A 807 18.67 -28.14 -1.60
CA GLU A 807 19.88 -27.87 -0.82
C GLU A 807 20.77 -29.13 -0.73
N TRP A 808 22.06 -28.91 -0.44
CA TRP A 808 23.01 -30.01 -0.28
C TRP A 808 22.83 -30.72 1.06
N GLY A 809 22.47 -32.01 1.03
CA GLY A 809 22.60 -32.90 2.18
C GLY A 809 24.07 -33.22 2.45
N THR A 810 24.47 -33.29 3.73
CA THR A 810 25.87 -33.60 4.09
C THR A 810 26.00 -34.66 5.19
N LEU A 811 27.06 -35.45 5.13
CA LEU A 811 27.44 -36.40 6.19
C LEU A 811 28.96 -36.45 6.34
N GLU A 812 29.45 -36.16 7.55
CA GLU A 812 30.87 -36.25 7.87
C GLU A 812 31.28 -37.70 8.19
N VAL A 813 32.36 -38.16 7.58
CA VAL A 813 32.94 -39.50 7.76
C VAL A 813 34.41 -39.40 8.12
N THR A 814 34.80 -39.99 9.25
CA THR A 814 36.19 -40.02 9.71
C THR A 814 36.86 -41.37 9.44
N ILE A 815 38.04 -41.35 8.80
CA ILE A 815 38.89 -42.52 8.58
C ILE A 815 40.14 -42.42 9.48
N PRO A 816 40.06 -42.82 10.76
CA PRO A 816 41.14 -42.63 11.73
C PRO A 816 42.24 -43.67 11.57
N ARG A 817 43.41 -43.37 12.16
CA ARG A 817 44.55 -44.28 12.23
C ARG A 817 44.26 -45.39 13.26
N THR A 818 44.19 -46.64 12.85
CA THR A 818 44.22 -47.77 13.81
C THR A 818 45.59 -47.79 14.51
N ARG A 819 45.60 -47.63 15.84
CA ARG A 819 46.79 -47.85 16.67
C ARG A 819 46.67 -49.22 17.32
N GLU A 820 47.37 -50.22 16.79
CA GLU A 820 47.57 -51.48 17.53
C GLU A 820 48.39 -51.19 18.79
N THR A 821 47.85 -51.54 19.96
CA THR A 821 48.56 -51.46 21.24
C THR A 821 49.08 -52.84 21.61
N TYR A 822 50.38 -53.08 21.40
CA TYR A 822 51.07 -54.26 21.93
C TYR A 822 51.49 -53.99 23.38
N TYR A 823 50.95 -54.75 24.33
CA TYR A 823 51.32 -54.69 25.76
C TYR A 823 52.65 -55.42 26.04
N LEU A 824 53.76 -54.93 25.47
CA LEU A 824 55.09 -55.52 25.68
C LEU A 824 55.60 -55.41 27.13
N TRP A 825 54.99 -54.53 27.95
CA TRP A 825 55.35 -54.37 29.36
C TRP A 825 54.62 -55.35 30.29
N LEU A 826 53.44 -55.84 29.90
CA LEU A 826 52.66 -56.80 30.68
C LEU A 826 53.28 -58.21 30.59
N GLU A 827 53.79 -58.60 29.42
CA GLU A 827 54.54 -59.86 29.22
C GLU A 827 55.86 -59.87 30.01
N ARG A 828 56.60 -58.75 30.04
CA ARG A 828 57.83 -58.61 30.84
C ARG A 828 57.59 -58.57 32.35
N LEU A 829 56.39 -58.18 32.78
CA LEU A 829 55.98 -58.22 34.19
C LEU A 829 55.63 -59.66 34.61
N MET A 830 54.98 -60.43 33.72
CA MET A 830 54.66 -61.85 33.91
C MET A 830 55.92 -62.72 33.98
N ASP A 831 56.94 -62.45 33.16
CA ASP A 831 58.23 -63.17 33.19
C ASP A 831 59.09 -62.88 34.44
N ARG A 832 58.92 -61.71 35.07
CA ARG A 832 59.68 -61.31 36.26
C ARG A 832 59.07 -61.75 37.59
N PHE A 833 57.78 -62.09 37.61
CA PHE A 833 57.05 -62.48 38.81
C PHE A 833 56.15 -63.69 38.55
N PRO A 834 56.69 -64.93 38.49
CA PRO A 834 55.88 -66.13 38.21
C PRO A 834 54.81 -66.44 39.28
N PHE A 835 54.84 -65.76 40.44
CA PHE A 835 53.79 -65.87 41.46
C PHE A 835 52.62 -64.87 41.28
N LEU A 836 52.73 -63.90 40.36
CA LEU A 836 51.64 -62.95 40.07
C LEU A 836 50.45 -63.65 39.39
N GLU A 837 50.69 -64.70 38.62
CA GLU A 837 49.66 -65.50 37.94
C GLU A 837 48.73 -66.21 38.96
N VAL A 838 49.29 -66.62 40.10
CA VAL A 838 48.56 -67.28 41.20
C VAL A 838 47.77 -66.28 42.06
N ILE A 839 48.18 -65.01 42.10
CA ILE A 839 47.49 -63.93 42.84
C ILE A 839 46.34 -63.35 42.00
N ILE A 840 46.56 -63.12 40.70
CA ILE A 840 45.54 -62.60 39.78
C ILE A 840 44.40 -63.62 39.58
N SER A 841 44.69 -64.92 39.57
CA SER A 841 43.64 -65.97 39.48
C SER A 841 42.80 -66.13 40.75
N LYS A 842 43.24 -65.62 41.92
CA LYS A 842 42.46 -65.63 43.17
C LYS A 842 41.69 -64.34 43.46
N ILE A 843 41.96 -63.25 42.73
CA ILE A 843 41.24 -61.98 42.87
C ILE A 843 40.07 -61.88 41.87
N MET A 844 40.04 -62.66 40.78
CA MET A 844 38.94 -62.66 39.80
C MET A 844 37.71 -63.51 40.18
N TYR A 845 37.53 -63.90 41.44
CA TYR A 845 36.30 -64.52 41.96
C TYR A 845 35.81 -63.87 43.27
N LEU A 846 35.84 -62.54 43.32
CA LEU A 846 35.01 -61.72 44.21
C LEU A 846 34.42 -60.53 43.46
#